data_AF-A0A1X2GJW5-F1
#
_entry.id   AF-A0A1X2GJW5-F1
#
_cell.length_a   1.000
_cell.length_b   1.000
_cell.length_c   1.000
_cell.angle_alpha   90.00
_cell.angle_beta   90.00
_cell.angle_gamma   90.00
#
_symmetry.space_group_name_H-M   'P 1'
#
loop_
_entity.id
_entity.type
_entity.pdbx_description
1 polymer ?
#
loop_
_entity_poly.entity_id
_entity_poly.type
_entity_poly.pdbx_seq_one_letter_code
_entity_poly.pdbx_strand_id
1 'polypeptide(L)'
;MEVDEEYQGQEHTRNLILSTCTALGGFEDRVQPNGVVEKVYLVGDEALPCLKDLKRIIRVDEVLARDVLIGLNVLESDLIPIVLNQDRLGTATGERFVLACLEIIVPMTWPLPKVLEPDLNPNLVLAYRKMKHQLLEKGIFEAALRICAKSLKIPLRERSGRDEAIIRLTLYFWRNLTAIPDPLATEIAANDLVFESSLQELLFSRLFESNALELILTIASNAGVTDSAEWNPVVLEILFYLLEYTEPKAVFKANASAQVTSELASRLSTLMSSEHQNKKFKSDTPASRHNRFGGSYVVQGWDGKKHVSMKQQAGYASLDSLFNNQKKNRAGVKRKQMDDNIRSGFKSNQSLVYLRQFSQSFMESCFNTFYTSIFKSMQREDKALVEADYARHYFTQRWFLEFVTYEIHAARAAQHEREKERHQKESDTLILPARPPPTDADNSDDTSPSADVHPAPSADIQPSVEEPLAFDYDLVANTIDLTVFGACMRRIRTCIEDKRWFDVKVAADCLRQMLVIVSGMANTSTPEYQEVSDYIQSNLYHEQSTLDIFPDLIRTYKDQSLSYLDSVIQLVHVILKLLERYCKKEKVLFVRKKRKAKAKKTGDTQEQDGLDNSEDEEREQQMASHEHAFAFEQFEKRFVNYDCVQVCCQLLEHYQTLEADSLHCITSIFHRLMVKKKAEHLFWKIPTLELFNRILQDRTKLPKSAALTNLYQFITFVTRQFFKKADAYPLLFVETFFKVEPCRLPTPVVKPSLTYDDNTLNST
;
A
#
# COMPACT_ATOMS: atom_id res chain seq x y z
N MET A 1 15.30 17.25 -51.73
CA MET A 1 15.90 18.60 -51.55
C MET A 1 15.78 19.03 -50.10
N GLU A 2 14.61 19.38 -49.56
CA GLU A 2 14.48 19.71 -48.11
C GLU A 2 14.86 18.53 -47.18
N VAL A 3 14.44 17.30 -47.54
CA VAL A 3 14.80 16.08 -46.80
C VAL A 3 16.30 15.75 -46.89
N ASP A 4 16.96 16.13 -48.00
CA ASP A 4 18.40 15.89 -48.18
C ASP A 4 19.24 16.91 -47.41
N GLU A 5 18.78 18.17 -47.31
CA GLU A 5 19.42 19.20 -46.50
C GLU A 5 19.31 18.91 -45.00
N GLU A 6 18.16 18.41 -44.55
CA GLU A 6 17.94 18.00 -43.15
C GLU A 6 18.83 16.80 -42.77
N TYR A 7 18.95 15.80 -43.66
CA TYR A 7 19.82 14.64 -43.46
C TYR A 7 21.31 15.04 -43.40
N GLN A 8 21.75 15.95 -44.29
CA GLN A 8 23.12 16.47 -44.27
C GLN A 8 23.42 17.28 -43.00
N GLY A 9 22.45 18.04 -42.49
CA GLY A 9 22.56 18.76 -41.21
C GLY A 9 22.74 17.82 -40.01
N GLN A 10 22.00 16.70 -40.00
CA GLN A 10 22.12 15.68 -38.96
C GLN A 10 23.47 14.95 -39.01
N GLU A 11 23.97 14.60 -40.20
CA GLU A 11 25.29 13.99 -40.36
C GLU A 11 26.43 14.93 -39.95
N HIS A 12 26.33 16.22 -40.28
CA HIS A 12 27.30 17.22 -39.85
C HIS A 12 27.36 17.31 -38.32
N THR A 13 26.20 17.36 -37.67
CA THR A 13 26.10 17.40 -36.20
C THR A 13 26.67 16.12 -35.58
N ARG A 14 26.40 14.96 -36.17
CA ARG A 14 26.97 13.67 -35.72
C ARG A 14 28.50 13.66 -35.79
N ASN A 15 29.08 14.14 -36.89
CA ASN A 15 30.53 14.22 -37.07
C ASN A 15 31.17 15.22 -36.10
N LEU A 16 30.49 16.34 -35.84
CA LEU A 16 30.93 17.30 -34.83
C LEU A 16 30.97 16.65 -33.44
N ILE A 17 29.89 15.97 -33.02
CA ILE A 17 29.85 15.24 -31.75
C ILE A 17 31.00 14.24 -31.67
N LEU A 18 31.20 13.41 -32.71
CA LEU A 18 32.28 12.42 -32.74
C LEU A 18 33.66 13.09 -32.53
N SER A 19 33.95 14.16 -33.26
CA SER A 19 35.22 14.89 -33.12
C SER A 19 35.42 15.45 -31.71
N THR A 20 34.37 15.99 -31.10
CA THR A 20 34.43 16.53 -29.73
C THR A 20 34.61 15.44 -28.68
N CYS A 21 34.00 14.26 -28.86
CA CYS A 21 34.16 13.12 -27.96
C CYS A 21 35.58 12.56 -28.00
N THR A 22 36.19 12.45 -29.19
CA THR A 22 37.58 11.99 -29.31
C THR A 22 38.60 12.91 -28.65
N ALA A 23 38.25 14.19 -28.46
CA ALA A 23 39.12 15.18 -27.81
C ALA A 23 38.99 15.19 -26.27
N LEU A 24 38.07 14.40 -25.68
CA LEU A 24 37.86 14.36 -24.22
C LEU A 24 38.99 13.67 -23.46
N GLY A 25 39.62 12.65 -24.06
CA GLY A 25 40.69 11.88 -23.43
C GLY A 25 40.71 10.43 -23.89
N GLY A 26 41.40 9.59 -23.10
CA GLY A 26 41.51 8.17 -23.39
C GLY A 26 42.22 7.39 -22.28
N PHE A 27 42.14 6.06 -22.35
CA PHE A 27 42.83 5.17 -21.43
C PHE A 27 44.27 4.91 -21.88
N GLU A 28 45.22 5.12 -20.99
CA GLU A 28 46.62 4.73 -21.17
C GLU A 28 47.03 3.67 -20.13
N ASP A 29 47.85 2.71 -20.58
CA ASP A 29 48.41 1.67 -19.72
C ASP A 29 49.61 2.23 -18.94
N ARG A 30 49.45 2.45 -17.63
CA ARG A 30 50.54 2.87 -16.74
C ARG A 30 51.08 1.67 -15.96
N VAL A 31 52.38 1.42 -16.09
CA VAL A 31 53.06 0.40 -15.30
C VAL A 31 53.39 0.97 -13.92
N GLN A 32 52.77 0.45 -12.86
CA GLN A 32 53.14 0.79 -11.49
C GLN A 32 54.55 0.28 -11.16
N PRO A 33 55.24 0.82 -10.12
CA PRO A 33 56.56 0.34 -9.68
C PRO A 33 56.59 -1.15 -9.31
N ASN A 34 55.42 -1.76 -9.10
CA ASN A 34 55.21 -3.13 -8.67
C ASN A 34 55.09 -4.11 -9.85
N GLY A 35 55.19 -3.62 -11.10
CA GLY A 35 55.03 -4.41 -12.33
C GLY A 35 53.58 -4.67 -12.77
N VAL A 36 52.60 -4.17 -12.02
CA VAL A 36 51.16 -4.25 -12.39
C VAL A 36 50.82 -3.11 -13.35
N VAL A 37 50.27 -3.46 -14.52
CA VAL A 37 49.77 -2.50 -15.52
C VAL A 37 48.36 -2.06 -15.10
N GLU A 38 48.18 -0.79 -14.77
CA GLU A 38 46.89 -0.18 -14.45
C GLU A 38 46.45 0.70 -15.62
N LYS A 39 45.22 0.48 -16.13
CA LYS A 39 44.60 1.37 -17.11
C LYS A 39 44.16 2.65 -16.43
N VAL A 40 44.81 3.76 -16.76
CA VAL A 40 44.49 5.08 -16.21
C VAL A 40 43.93 5.95 -17.32
N TYR A 41 42.76 6.53 -17.09
CA TYR A 41 42.20 7.51 -18.00
C TYR A 41 42.94 8.85 -17.87
N LEU A 42 43.44 9.39 -18.99
CA LEU A 42 44.02 10.72 -19.07
C LEU A 42 43.03 11.67 -19.73
N VAL A 43 42.81 12.81 -19.08
CA VAL A 43 41.92 13.87 -19.56
C VAL A 43 42.67 14.68 -20.61
N GLY A 44 42.02 14.95 -21.74
CA GLY A 44 42.60 15.79 -22.80
C GLY A 44 42.78 17.24 -22.37
N ASP A 45 43.76 17.93 -22.97
CA ASP A 45 44.12 19.31 -22.62
C ASP A 45 42.94 20.29 -22.82
N GLU A 46 42.13 20.08 -23.85
CA GLU A 46 40.95 20.90 -24.21
C GLU A 46 39.62 20.24 -23.78
N ALA A 47 39.64 19.27 -22.87
CA ALA A 47 38.44 18.52 -22.49
C ALA A 47 37.34 19.40 -21.89
N LEU A 48 37.69 20.43 -21.11
CA LEU A 48 36.69 21.31 -20.47
C LEU A 48 35.92 22.17 -21.49
N PRO A 49 36.57 22.83 -22.47
CA PRO A 49 35.90 23.42 -23.62
C PRO A 49 35.06 22.41 -24.42
N CYS A 50 35.58 21.21 -24.70
CA CYS A 50 34.84 20.17 -25.42
C CYS A 50 33.53 19.79 -24.70
N LEU A 51 33.54 19.65 -23.37
CA LEU A 51 32.32 19.38 -22.59
C LEU A 51 31.31 20.54 -22.68
N LYS A 52 31.78 21.80 -22.73
CA LYS A 52 30.90 22.96 -22.90
C LYS A 52 30.30 23.03 -24.30
N ASP A 53 31.05 22.64 -25.32
CA ASP A 53 30.55 22.58 -26.69
C ASP A 53 29.54 21.43 -26.86
N LEU A 54 29.79 20.26 -26.25
CA LEU A 54 28.80 19.17 -26.17
C LEU A 54 27.49 19.64 -25.51
N LYS A 55 27.59 20.37 -24.40
CA LYS A 55 26.41 20.99 -23.75
C LYS A 55 25.70 21.97 -24.69
N ARG A 56 26.42 22.75 -25.49
CA ARG A 56 25.82 23.67 -26.47
C ARG A 56 25.09 22.88 -27.56
N ILE A 57 25.67 21.78 -28.04
CA ILE A 57 25.05 20.91 -29.05
C ILE A 57 23.75 20.29 -28.51
N ILE A 58 23.76 19.74 -27.29
CA ILE A 58 22.56 19.17 -26.64
C ILE A 58 21.43 20.20 -26.49
N ARG A 59 21.77 21.47 -26.26
CA ARG A 59 20.75 22.54 -26.16
C ARG A 59 20.12 22.91 -27.51
N VAL A 60 20.80 22.66 -28.62
CA VAL A 60 20.29 22.95 -29.96
C VAL A 60 19.39 21.81 -30.42
N ASP A 61 19.85 20.56 -30.28
CA ASP A 61 19.09 19.36 -30.63
C ASP A 61 19.30 18.26 -29.59
N GLU A 62 18.39 18.19 -28.62
CA GLU A 62 18.48 17.25 -27.50
C GLU A 62 18.32 15.79 -27.95
N VAL A 63 17.42 15.52 -28.91
CA VAL A 63 17.07 14.16 -29.32
C VAL A 63 18.21 13.56 -30.13
N LEU A 64 18.68 14.25 -31.16
CA LEU A 64 19.78 13.78 -31.99
C LEU A 64 21.07 13.66 -31.17
N ALA A 65 21.40 14.67 -30.36
CA ALA A 65 22.62 14.64 -29.56
C ALA A 65 22.61 13.48 -28.57
N ARG A 66 21.49 13.24 -27.88
CA ARG A 66 21.34 12.11 -26.97
C ARG A 66 21.53 10.78 -27.70
N ASP A 67 20.86 10.58 -28.83
CA ASP A 67 20.92 9.30 -29.56
C ASP A 67 22.34 9.01 -30.10
N VAL A 68 23.04 10.04 -30.57
CA VAL A 68 24.44 9.92 -31.00
C VAL A 68 25.38 9.62 -29.82
N LEU A 69 25.25 10.35 -28.71
CA LEU A 69 26.09 10.15 -27.52
C LEU A 69 25.88 8.76 -26.90
N ILE A 70 24.63 8.27 -26.89
CA ILE A 70 24.29 6.90 -26.48
C ILE A 70 24.94 5.88 -27.44
N GLY A 71 24.83 6.10 -28.75
CA GLY A 71 25.43 5.22 -29.75
C GLY A 71 26.96 5.16 -29.69
N LEU A 72 27.61 6.24 -29.27
CA LEU A 72 29.06 6.33 -29.07
C LEU A 72 29.52 5.83 -27.69
N ASN A 73 28.60 5.50 -26.77
CA ASN A 73 28.88 5.01 -25.42
C ASN A 73 29.78 5.96 -24.58
N VAL A 74 29.70 7.27 -24.84
CA VAL A 74 30.54 8.33 -24.24
C VAL A 74 30.47 8.35 -22.71
N LEU A 75 29.34 7.92 -22.15
CA LEU A 75 29.13 7.82 -20.72
C LEU A 75 30.14 6.88 -20.05
N GLU A 76 30.31 5.69 -20.60
CA GLU A 76 31.17 4.62 -20.07
C GLU A 76 32.64 4.87 -20.44
N SER A 77 32.90 5.35 -21.66
CA SER A 77 34.25 5.58 -22.14
C SER A 77 34.93 6.79 -21.50
N ASP A 78 34.21 7.91 -21.31
CA ASP A 78 34.83 9.20 -20.99
C ASP A 78 34.23 9.85 -19.75
N LEU A 79 32.90 10.02 -19.68
CA LEU A 79 32.28 10.84 -18.62
C LEU A 79 32.44 10.25 -17.22
N ILE A 80 32.22 8.94 -17.05
CA ILE A 80 32.40 8.27 -15.75
C ILE A 80 33.87 8.31 -15.31
N PRO A 81 34.85 7.90 -16.14
CA PRO A 81 36.27 8.03 -15.80
C PRO A 81 36.71 9.44 -15.45
N ILE A 82 36.22 10.48 -16.15
CA ILE A 82 36.53 11.88 -15.83
C ILE A 82 36.01 12.25 -14.43
N VAL A 83 34.81 11.81 -14.06
CA VAL A 83 34.23 12.06 -12.72
C VAL A 83 35.03 11.35 -11.63
N LEU A 84 35.42 10.09 -11.85
CA LEU A 84 36.18 9.29 -10.89
C LEU A 84 37.62 9.79 -10.70
N ASN A 85 38.23 10.37 -11.73
CA ASN A 85 39.58 10.92 -11.68
C ASN A 85 39.70 12.27 -10.94
N GLN A 86 38.61 12.81 -10.37
CA GLN A 86 38.59 14.11 -9.70
C GLN A 86 39.69 14.28 -8.62
N ASP A 87 40.03 13.22 -7.89
CA ASP A 87 41.01 13.29 -6.80
C ASP A 87 42.45 13.48 -7.33
N ARG A 88 42.70 13.16 -8.61
CA ARG A 88 43.99 13.33 -9.28
C ARG A 88 44.16 14.70 -9.94
N LEU A 89 43.06 15.36 -10.34
CA LEU A 89 43.08 16.65 -11.06
C LEU A 89 43.14 17.89 -10.13
N GLY A 90 43.17 17.69 -8.82
CA GLY A 90 43.08 18.77 -7.82
C GLY A 90 41.63 19.22 -7.61
N THR A 91 41.30 19.60 -6.37
CA THR A 91 39.90 19.79 -5.94
C THR A 91 39.12 20.82 -6.77
N ALA A 92 39.70 22.00 -7.03
CA ALA A 92 39.00 23.08 -7.76
C ALA A 92 38.82 22.80 -9.26
N THR A 93 39.78 22.15 -9.91
CA THR A 93 39.71 21.81 -11.33
C THR A 93 38.82 20.59 -11.54
N GLY A 94 38.96 19.56 -10.71
CA GLY A 94 38.10 18.37 -10.70
C GLY A 94 36.62 18.72 -10.56
N GLU A 95 36.26 19.64 -9.65
CA GLU A 95 34.87 20.07 -9.48
C GLU A 95 34.27 20.73 -10.73
N ARG A 96 35.08 21.45 -11.51
CA ARG A 96 34.61 22.04 -12.78
C ARG A 96 34.33 20.97 -13.82
N PHE A 97 35.17 19.93 -13.87
CA PHE A 97 34.97 18.78 -14.75
C PHE A 97 33.73 17.98 -14.35
N VAL A 98 33.58 17.66 -13.07
CA VAL A 98 32.41 16.93 -12.57
C VAL A 98 31.13 17.72 -12.84
N LEU A 99 31.12 19.04 -12.62
CA LEU A 99 29.97 19.88 -12.98
C LEU A 99 29.66 19.79 -14.48
N ALA A 100 30.66 19.96 -15.34
CA ALA A 100 30.47 19.89 -16.79
C ALA A 100 29.98 18.52 -17.26
N CYS A 101 30.44 17.43 -16.62
CA CYS A 101 29.95 16.08 -16.88
C CYS A 101 28.49 15.93 -16.44
N LEU A 102 28.11 16.39 -15.24
CA LEU A 102 26.73 16.35 -14.76
C LEU A 102 25.78 17.16 -15.65
N GLU A 103 26.24 18.30 -16.19
CA GLU A 103 25.47 19.12 -17.14
C GLU A 103 25.17 18.40 -18.47
N ILE A 104 25.90 17.34 -18.80
CA ILE A 104 25.68 16.47 -19.97
C ILE A 104 24.88 15.22 -19.57
N ILE A 105 25.24 14.58 -18.47
CA ILE A 105 24.60 13.34 -17.98
C ILE A 105 23.11 13.57 -17.68
N VAL A 106 22.75 14.71 -17.09
CA VAL A 106 21.34 15.00 -16.73
C VAL A 106 20.43 15.06 -17.97
N PRO A 107 20.72 15.85 -19.02
CA PRO A 107 19.96 15.78 -20.28
C PRO A 107 19.94 14.38 -20.90
N MET A 108 21.07 13.67 -20.92
CA MET A 108 21.12 12.33 -21.52
C MET A 108 20.24 11.31 -20.78
N THR A 109 20.06 11.49 -19.46
CA THR A 109 19.24 10.63 -18.61
C THR A 109 17.81 11.14 -18.42
N TRP A 110 17.41 12.22 -19.12
CA TRP A 110 16.09 12.80 -18.94
C TRP A 110 15.00 11.74 -19.20
N PRO A 111 14.01 11.58 -18.29
CA PRO A 111 13.03 10.51 -18.38
C PRO A 111 12.25 10.57 -19.68
N LEU A 112 12.09 9.40 -20.29
CA LEU A 112 11.25 9.25 -21.46
C LEU A 112 9.80 9.53 -21.06
N PRO A 113 9.02 10.27 -21.88
CA PRO A 113 7.61 10.49 -21.61
C PRO A 113 6.90 9.15 -21.37
N LYS A 114 6.12 9.03 -20.29
CA LYS A 114 5.35 7.80 -19.94
C LYS A 114 4.20 7.51 -20.93
N VAL A 115 4.24 8.04 -22.14
CA VAL A 115 3.17 7.89 -23.12
C VAL A 115 3.16 6.43 -23.60
N LEU A 116 1.99 5.85 -23.44
CA LEU A 116 1.47 4.56 -23.88
C LEU A 116 1.57 4.31 -25.40
N GLU A 117 2.60 4.80 -26.07
CA GLU A 117 2.77 4.56 -27.49
C GLU A 117 3.52 3.24 -27.73
N PRO A 118 2.97 2.34 -28.57
CA PRO A 118 3.66 1.13 -29.02
C PRO A 118 4.92 1.40 -29.86
N ASP A 119 5.26 2.68 -30.08
CA ASP A 119 6.31 3.15 -30.98
C ASP A 119 7.63 3.51 -30.25
N LEU A 120 7.70 3.38 -28.92
CA LEU A 120 8.96 3.62 -28.20
C LEU A 120 9.98 2.53 -28.54
N ASN A 121 11.07 2.94 -29.19
CA ASN A 121 12.16 2.04 -29.58
C ASN A 121 12.66 1.23 -28.38
N PRO A 122 12.55 -0.12 -28.39
CA PRO A 122 12.94 -0.96 -27.25
C PRO A 122 14.44 -0.83 -26.94
N ASN A 123 15.24 -0.56 -27.97
CA ASN A 123 16.69 -0.34 -27.85
C ASN A 123 17.02 0.90 -27.00
N LEU A 124 16.18 1.94 -27.04
CA LEU A 124 16.40 3.16 -26.25
C LEU A 124 16.19 2.89 -24.76
N VAL A 125 15.14 2.14 -24.41
CA VAL A 125 14.88 1.76 -23.01
C VAL A 125 16.02 0.89 -22.46
N LEU A 126 16.55 -0.03 -23.26
CA LEU A 126 17.73 -0.83 -22.90
C LEU A 126 18.97 0.05 -22.70
N ALA A 127 19.20 1.04 -23.57
CA ALA A 127 20.30 1.98 -23.42
C ALA A 127 20.21 2.78 -22.12
N TYR A 128 19.02 3.28 -21.77
CA TYR A 128 18.78 3.99 -20.50
C TYR A 128 19.04 3.09 -19.28
N ARG A 129 18.66 1.81 -19.33
CA ARG A 129 18.96 0.85 -18.26
C ARG A 129 20.46 0.57 -18.14
N LYS A 130 21.16 0.44 -19.27
CA LYS A 130 22.61 0.32 -19.31
C LYS A 130 23.26 1.55 -18.66
N MET A 131 22.85 2.75 -19.05
CA MET A 131 23.34 3.99 -18.46
C MET A 131 23.09 4.07 -16.95
N LYS A 132 21.88 3.69 -16.50
CA LYS A 132 21.55 3.61 -15.07
C LYS A 132 22.56 2.70 -14.37
N HIS A 133 22.77 1.47 -14.86
CA HIS A 133 23.70 0.54 -14.27
C HIS A 133 25.14 1.09 -14.16
N GLN A 134 25.65 1.72 -15.22
CA GLN A 134 27.00 2.29 -15.23
C GLN A 134 27.14 3.46 -14.24
N LEU A 135 26.11 4.31 -14.12
CA LEU A 135 26.11 5.44 -13.19
C LEU A 135 26.04 5.01 -11.72
N LEU A 136 25.73 3.74 -11.42
CA LEU A 136 25.73 3.19 -10.05
C LEU A 136 27.13 2.81 -9.54
N GLU A 137 28.19 3.08 -10.31
CA GLU A 137 29.56 2.92 -9.86
C GLU A 137 29.87 3.83 -8.65
N LYS A 138 30.66 3.32 -7.71
CA LYS A 138 31.03 4.04 -6.48
C LYS A 138 31.90 5.24 -6.81
N GLY A 139 31.64 6.38 -6.17
CA GLY A 139 32.38 7.64 -6.35
C GLY A 139 31.62 8.71 -7.13
N ILE A 140 30.68 8.33 -8.02
CA ILE A 140 29.92 9.28 -8.85
C ILE A 140 28.95 10.09 -8.00
N PHE A 141 28.20 9.42 -7.11
CA PHE A 141 27.22 10.09 -6.24
C PHE A 141 27.90 10.98 -5.21
N GLU A 142 29.04 10.54 -4.68
CA GLU A 142 29.87 11.28 -3.74
C GLU A 142 30.47 12.54 -4.41
N ALA A 143 30.87 12.44 -5.69
CA ALA A 143 31.31 13.60 -6.48
C ALA A 143 30.20 14.63 -6.66
N ALA A 144 28.99 14.18 -7.04
CA ALA A 144 27.83 15.05 -7.22
C ALA A 144 27.41 15.72 -5.91
N LEU A 145 27.38 14.95 -4.81
CA LEU A 145 27.06 15.46 -3.48
C LEU A 145 28.09 16.50 -3.00
N ARG A 146 29.39 16.28 -3.26
CA ARG A 146 30.47 17.21 -2.89
C ARG A 146 30.27 18.60 -3.52
N ILE A 147 29.86 18.66 -4.79
CA ILE A 147 29.58 19.94 -5.46
C ILE A 147 28.33 20.60 -4.86
N CYS A 148 27.25 19.82 -4.71
CA CYS A 148 25.99 20.33 -4.17
C CYS A 148 26.16 20.87 -2.73
N ALA A 149 26.92 20.17 -1.89
CA ALA A 149 27.21 20.57 -0.51
C ALA A 149 27.88 21.95 -0.41
N LYS A 150 28.74 22.32 -1.37
CA LYS A 150 29.37 23.65 -1.39
C LYS A 150 28.36 24.75 -1.65
N SER A 151 27.46 24.56 -2.61
CA SER A 151 26.40 25.52 -2.93
C SER A 151 25.36 25.61 -1.80
N LEU A 152 25.12 24.51 -1.07
CA LEU A 152 24.21 24.48 0.08
C LEU A 152 24.79 25.17 1.33
N LYS A 153 26.11 25.20 1.49
CA LYS A 153 26.76 25.91 2.60
C LYS A 153 26.52 27.42 2.54
N ILE A 154 26.23 27.96 1.35
CA ILE A 154 25.91 29.38 1.15
C ILE A 154 24.45 29.62 1.57
N PRO A 155 24.18 30.60 2.46
CA PRO A 155 22.83 31.01 2.82
C PRO A 155 22.01 31.40 1.59
N LEU A 156 20.70 31.12 1.57
CA LEU A 156 19.86 31.34 0.39
C LEU A 156 19.95 32.78 -0.15
N ARG A 157 19.94 33.78 0.74
CA ARG A 157 19.95 35.20 0.34
C ARG A 157 21.21 35.62 -0.42
N GLU A 158 22.32 34.92 -0.17
CA GLU A 158 23.62 35.19 -0.80
C GLU A 158 23.91 34.22 -1.94
N ARG A 159 23.00 33.27 -2.18
CA ARG A 159 23.18 32.24 -3.18
C ARG A 159 23.03 32.83 -4.57
N SER A 160 23.98 32.53 -5.45
CA SER A 160 23.89 32.95 -6.84
C SER A 160 22.92 32.04 -7.62
N GLY A 161 22.33 32.53 -8.71
CA GLY A 161 21.52 31.68 -9.60
C GLY A 161 22.32 30.49 -10.19
N ARG A 162 23.65 30.55 -10.21
CA ARG A 162 24.51 29.42 -10.56
C ARG A 162 24.48 28.34 -9.48
N ASP A 163 24.55 28.72 -8.21
CA ASP A 163 24.51 27.78 -7.08
C ASP A 163 23.14 27.09 -6.98
N GLU A 164 22.05 27.82 -7.23
CA GLU A 164 20.71 27.23 -7.34
C GLU A 164 20.61 26.23 -8.50
N ALA A 165 21.19 26.57 -9.66
CA ALA A 165 21.24 25.68 -10.81
C ALA A 165 22.03 24.39 -10.51
N ILE A 166 23.10 24.46 -9.72
CA ILE A 166 23.89 23.30 -9.30
C ILE A 166 23.06 22.36 -8.40
N ILE A 167 22.33 22.92 -7.43
CA ILE A 167 21.45 22.14 -6.55
C ILE A 167 20.35 21.47 -7.37
N ARG A 168 19.70 22.23 -8.25
CA ARG A 168 18.65 21.74 -9.15
C ARG A 168 19.17 20.63 -10.08
N LEU A 169 20.37 20.81 -10.64
CA LEU A 169 21.03 19.81 -11.50
C LEU A 169 21.29 18.51 -10.75
N THR A 170 21.77 18.58 -9.50
CA THR A 170 22.05 17.41 -8.67
C THR A 170 20.76 16.67 -8.30
N LEU A 171 19.71 17.39 -7.94
CA LEU A 171 18.40 16.78 -7.67
C LEU A 171 17.81 16.14 -8.92
N TYR A 172 17.94 16.77 -10.09
CA TYR A 172 17.51 16.18 -11.36
C TYR A 172 18.34 14.96 -11.76
N PHE A 173 19.63 14.92 -11.45
CA PHE A 173 20.45 13.72 -11.64
C PHE A 173 19.84 12.52 -10.88
N TRP A 174 19.55 12.68 -9.59
CA TRP A 174 18.91 11.61 -8.81
C TRP A 174 17.49 11.30 -9.28
N ARG A 175 16.67 12.31 -9.56
CA ARG A 175 15.30 12.14 -10.09
C ARG A 175 15.29 11.38 -11.42
N ASN A 176 16.22 11.68 -12.31
CA ASN A 176 16.32 11.02 -13.61
C ASN A 176 16.64 9.54 -13.43
N LEU A 177 17.61 9.21 -12.59
CA LEU A 177 18.00 7.82 -12.33
C LEU A 177 16.88 7.02 -11.67
N THR A 178 16.14 7.60 -10.72
CA THR A 178 15.01 6.93 -10.08
C THR A 178 13.83 6.73 -11.01
N ALA A 179 13.62 7.63 -11.97
CA ALA A 179 12.54 7.54 -12.95
C ALA A 179 12.75 6.45 -14.02
N ILE A 180 14.00 5.98 -14.23
CA ILE A 180 14.29 4.94 -15.23
C ILE A 180 13.68 3.60 -14.77
N PRO A 181 12.73 3.05 -15.54
CA PRO A 181 11.99 1.86 -15.15
C PRO A 181 12.78 0.56 -15.30
N ASP A 182 12.78 -0.25 -14.26
CA ASP A 182 13.34 -1.60 -14.28
C ASP A 182 12.48 -2.55 -15.16
N PRO A 183 13.09 -3.56 -15.80
CA PRO A 183 12.37 -4.58 -16.55
C PRO A 183 11.53 -5.48 -15.65
N LEU A 184 10.48 -6.05 -16.23
CA LEU A 184 9.70 -7.11 -15.60
C LEU A 184 10.45 -8.44 -15.76
N ALA A 185 11.04 -8.94 -14.67
CA ALA A 185 11.58 -10.29 -14.64
C ALA A 185 10.45 -11.29 -14.38
N THR A 186 10.18 -12.16 -15.35
CA THR A 186 9.33 -13.35 -15.13
C THR A 186 10.16 -14.44 -14.43
N GLU A 187 9.50 -15.42 -13.81
CA GLU A 187 10.14 -16.55 -13.10
C GLU A 187 11.14 -17.37 -13.96
N ILE A 188 11.08 -17.25 -15.29
CA ILE A 188 11.94 -17.95 -16.26
C ILE A 188 12.96 -16.98 -16.91
N ALA A 189 13.16 -15.79 -16.34
CA ALA A 189 14.07 -14.78 -16.89
C ALA A 189 15.54 -15.24 -16.85
N ALA A 190 16.33 -14.79 -17.84
CA ALA A 190 17.78 -14.93 -17.84
C ALA A 190 18.41 -14.15 -16.67
N ASN A 191 19.58 -14.59 -16.20
CA ASN A 191 20.27 -13.97 -15.07
C ASN A 191 20.50 -12.47 -15.26
N ASP A 192 20.84 -12.03 -16.47
CA ASP A 192 21.07 -10.62 -16.79
C ASP A 192 19.79 -9.79 -16.63
N LEU A 193 18.64 -10.32 -17.07
CA LEU A 193 17.34 -9.67 -16.90
C LEU A 193 16.91 -9.62 -15.43
N VAL A 194 17.23 -10.66 -14.66
CA VAL A 194 17.00 -10.68 -13.20
C VAL A 194 17.86 -9.61 -12.52
N PHE A 195 19.13 -9.49 -12.90
CA PHE A 195 19.99 -8.44 -12.40
C PHE A 195 19.47 -7.04 -12.74
N GLU A 196 19.08 -6.81 -14.00
CA GLU A 196 18.47 -5.55 -14.43
C GLU A 196 17.16 -5.23 -13.68
N SER A 197 16.39 -6.25 -13.28
CA SER A 197 15.17 -6.07 -12.47
C SER A 197 15.43 -5.60 -11.02
N SER A 198 16.70 -5.59 -10.59
CA SER A 198 17.14 -5.14 -9.26
C SER A 198 17.88 -3.79 -9.28
N LEU A 199 17.89 -3.08 -10.41
CA LEU A 199 18.63 -1.83 -10.55
C LEU A 199 18.10 -0.72 -9.63
N GLN A 200 16.79 -0.66 -9.37
CA GLN A 200 16.21 0.31 -8.43
C GLN A 200 16.67 0.06 -7.00
N GLU A 201 16.82 -1.20 -6.62
CA GLU A 201 17.32 -1.60 -5.31
C GLU A 201 18.79 -1.22 -5.14
N LEU A 202 19.62 -1.48 -6.16
CA LEU A 202 21.02 -1.06 -6.18
C LEU A 202 21.16 0.47 -6.13
N LEU A 203 20.31 1.20 -6.86
CA LEU A 203 20.24 2.66 -6.81
C LEU A 203 19.94 3.16 -5.39
N PHE A 204 18.96 2.55 -4.73
CA PHE A 204 18.62 2.92 -3.35
C PHE A 204 19.79 2.67 -2.39
N SER A 205 20.45 1.51 -2.48
CA SER A 205 21.64 1.21 -1.67
C SER A 205 22.76 2.23 -1.91
N ARG A 206 22.99 2.64 -3.16
CA ARG A 206 24.00 3.67 -3.48
C ARG A 206 23.64 5.05 -2.94
N LEU A 207 22.38 5.47 -3.08
CA LEU A 207 21.90 6.74 -2.52
C LEU A 207 22.06 6.79 -0.99
N PHE A 208 21.87 5.65 -0.31
CA PHE A 208 22.08 5.53 1.13
C PHE A 208 23.58 5.59 1.48
N GLU A 209 24.40 4.74 0.87
CA GLU A 209 25.86 4.68 1.14
C GLU A 209 26.59 6.01 0.84
N SER A 210 26.13 6.76 -0.17
CA SER A 210 26.71 8.05 -0.55
C SER A 210 26.20 9.23 0.27
N ASN A 211 25.33 9.02 1.27
CA ASN A 211 24.62 10.07 2.03
C ASN A 211 23.76 11.02 1.16
N ALA A 212 23.35 10.59 -0.04
CA ALA A 212 22.44 11.40 -0.86
C ALA A 212 21.03 11.44 -0.25
N LEU A 213 20.59 10.36 0.38
CA LEU A 213 19.32 10.32 1.12
C LEU A 213 19.32 11.28 2.31
N GLU A 214 20.44 11.44 3.02
CA GLU A 214 20.56 12.40 4.12
C GLU A 214 20.40 13.85 3.64
N LEU A 215 20.90 14.17 2.44
CA LEU A 215 20.63 15.48 1.84
C LEU A 215 19.14 15.65 1.54
N ILE A 216 18.49 14.63 0.98
CA ILE A 216 17.05 14.66 0.70
C ILE A 216 16.24 14.87 2.00
N LEU A 217 16.62 14.18 3.09
CA LEU A 217 16.04 14.39 4.42
C LEU A 217 16.23 15.83 4.91
N THR A 218 17.44 16.37 4.76
CA THR A 218 17.76 17.76 5.15
C THR A 218 16.94 18.78 4.37
N ILE A 219 16.70 18.56 3.08
CA ILE A 219 15.83 19.42 2.27
C ILE A 219 14.37 19.27 2.72
N ALA A 220 13.91 18.04 2.96
CA ALA A 220 12.54 17.77 3.36
C ALA A 220 12.19 18.31 4.76
N SER A 221 13.13 18.28 5.72
CA SER A 221 12.93 18.85 7.06
C SER A 221 12.80 20.38 7.02
N ASN A 222 13.50 21.02 6.09
CA ASN A 222 13.45 22.48 5.87
C ASN A 222 12.34 22.92 4.90
N ALA A 223 11.48 22.02 4.43
CA ALA A 223 10.45 22.28 3.40
C ALA A 223 9.43 23.38 3.78
N GLY A 224 9.26 23.65 5.08
CA GLY A 224 8.32 24.64 5.60
C GLY A 224 8.85 26.08 5.56
N VAL A 225 10.16 26.25 5.36
CA VAL A 225 10.76 27.57 5.13
C VAL A 225 10.48 27.94 3.67
N THR A 226 10.09 29.20 3.41
CA THR A 226 9.84 29.73 2.05
C THR A 226 10.98 29.46 1.06
N ASP A 227 12.16 29.23 1.61
CA ASP A 227 13.46 29.19 0.99
C ASP A 227 13.80 27.86 0.29
N SER A 228 13.07 26.77 0.59
CA SER A 228 13.29 25.42 0.04
C SER A 228 12.12 24.91 -0.82
N ALA A 229 11.07 25.72 -0.95
CA ALA A 229 9.80 25.32 -1.56
C ALA A 229 9.92 24.86 -3.03
N GLU A 230 10.86 25.44 -3.79
CA GLU A 230 11.08 25.09 -5.20
C GLU A 230 11.55 23.64 -5.42
N TRP A 231 12.21 23.05 -4.43
CA TRP A 231 12.78 21.70 -4.57
C TRP A 231 11.81 20.63 -4.09
N ASN A 232 10.76 20.99 -3.37
CA ASN A 232 9.79 20.07 -2.81
C ASN A 232 9.11 19.17 -3.85
N PRO A 233 8.69 19.67 -5.04
CA PRO A 233 8.14 18.80 -6.09
C PRO A 233 9.16 17.79 -6.60
N VAL A 234 10.42 18.19 -6.80
CA VAL A 234 11.48 17.28 -7.28
C VAL A 234 11.79 16.21 -6.23
N VAL A 235 11.85 16.59 -4.96
CA VAL A 235 12.01 15.63 -3.85
C VAL A 235 10.82 14.67 -3.79
N LEU A 236 9.59 15.17 -3.97
CA LEU A 236 8.39 14.32 -4.03
C LEU A 236 8.48 13.31 -5.18
N GLU A 237 8.95 13.72 -6.36
CA GLU A 237 9.18 12.79 -7.48
C GLU A 237 10.20 11.71 -7.14
N ILE A 238 11.33 12.09 -6.53
CA ILE A 238 12.37 11.15 -6.11
C ILE A 238 11.78 10.12 -5.13
N LEU A 239 11.07 10.59 -4.09
CA LEU A 239 10.42 9.73 -3.11
C LEU A 239 9.40 8.79 -3.76
N PHE A 240 8.59 9.31 -4.68
CA PHE A 240 7.61 8.50 -5.41
C PHE A 240 8.26 7.34 -6.15
N TYR A 241 9.30 7.62 -6.96
CA TYR A 241 9.96 6.58 -7.75
C TYR A 241 10.75 5.57 -6.90
N LEU A 242 11.26 6.00 -5.73
CA LEU A 242 11.91 5.07 -4.79
C LEU A 242 10.90 4.12 -4.12
N LEU A 243 9.66 4.55 -3.93
CA LEU A 243 8.64 3.81 -3.19
C LEU A 243 7.60 3.08 -4.08
N GLU A 244 7.51 3.41 -5.38
CA GLU A 244 6.44 2.94 -6.30
C GLU A 244 6.20 1.42 -6.27
N TYR A 245 7.27 0.63 -6.17
CA TYR A 245 7.23 -0.85 -6.24
C TYR A 245 7.50 -1.55 -4.91
N THR A 246 7.62 -0.81 -3.80
CA THR A 246 7.98 -1.39 -2.51
C THR A 246 6.79 -1.32 -1.55
N GLU A 247 6.41 -2.47 -0.97
CA GLU A 247 5.33 -2.53 0.01
C GLU A 247 5.84 -2.26 1.44
N PRO A 248 5.17 -1.41 2.24
CA PRO A 248 5.57 -1.15 3.64
C PRO A 248 5.63 -2.43 4.48
N LYS A 249 4.74 -3.39 4.20
CA LYS A 249 4.68 -4.70 4.85
C LYS A 249 5.96 -5.52 4.65
N ALA A 250 6.63 -5.39 3.50
CA ALA A 250 7.89 -6.07 3.24
C ALA A 250 9.05 -5.43 4.02
N VAL A 251 9.07 -4.10 4.10
CA VAL A 251 10.05 -3.32 4.89
C VAL A 251 9.96 -3.67 6.37
N PHE A 252 8.74 -3.77 6.92
CA PHE A 252 8.54 -4.10 8.33
C PHE A 252 8.99 -5.52 8.68
N LYS A 253 8.82 -6.49 7.76
CA LYS A 253 9.28 -7.87 7.96
C LYS A 253 10.80 -8.02 7.92
N ALA A 254 11.53 -7.02 7.42
CA ALA A 254 12.98 -7.07 7.36
C ALA A 254 13.58 -6.77 8.75
N ASN A 255 14.31 -7.75 9.29
CA ASN A 255 15.00 -7.63 10.56
C ASN A 255 16.52 -7.64 10.34
N ALA A 256 17.22 -6.67 10.95
CA ALA A 256 18.68 -6.56 10.90
C ALA A 256 19.41 -7.68 11.66
N SER A 257 18.72 -8.38 12.58
CA SER A 257 19.31 -9.35 13.52
C SER A 257 18.99 -10.82 13.23
N ALA A 258 18.16 -11.13 12.23
CA ALA A 258 17.81 -12.52 11.93
C ALA A 258 18.99 -13.23 11.24
N GLN A 259 19.31 -14.45 11.67
CA GLN A 259 20.18 -15.36 10.91
C GLN A 259 19.54 -15.64 9.55
N VAL A 260 19.89 -14.80 8.57
CA VAL A 260 19.29 -14.70 7.23
C VAL A 260 19.14 -16.08 6.57
N THR A 261 20.07 -17.00 6.81
CA THR A 261 20.08 -18.35 6.24
C THR A 261 18.96 -19.27 6.76
N SER A 262 18.65 -19.23 8.06
CA SER A 262 17.61 -20.08 8.68
C SER A 262 16.21 -19.66 8.25
N GLU A 263 15.95 -18.34 8.25
CA GLU A 263 14.67 -17.79 7.82
C GLU A 263 14.42 -18.01 6.32
N LEU A 264 15.43 -17.77 5.47
CA LEU A 264 15.34 -18.07 4.04
C LEU A 264 15.04 -19.55 3.78
N ALA A 265 15.68 -20.46 4.52
CA ALA A 265 15.43 -21.90 4.39
C ALA A 265 13.97 -22.25 4.73
N SER A 266 13.41 -21.65 5.79
CA SER A 266 12.01 -21.84 6.16
C SER A 266 11.02 -21.28 5.13
N ARG A 267 11.31 -20.10 4.56
CA ARG A 267 10.51 -19.49 3.49
C ARG A 267 10.54 -20.35 2.24
N LEU A 268 11.72 -20.82 1.83
CA LEU A 268 11.90 -21.72 0.69
C LEU A 268 11.13 -23.04 0.90
N SER A 269 11.24 -23.65 2.09
CA SER A 269 10.49 -24.87 2.43
C SER A 269 8.97 -24.67 2.32
N THR A 270 8.47 -23.51 2.75
CA THR A 270 7.06 -23.14 2.64
C THR A 270 6.63 -22.99 1.18
N LEU A 271 7.44 -22.32 0.35
CA LEU A 271 7.18 -22.16 -1.09
C LEU A 271 7.25 -23.50 -1.84
N MET A 272 8.24 -24.35 -1.56
CA MET A 272 8.31 -25.69 -2.13
C MET A 272 7.10 -26.54 -1.75
N SER A 273 6.62 -26.40 -0.51
CA SER A 273 5.42 -27.09 -0.03
C SER A 273 4.17 -26.61 -0.76
N SER A 274 4.00 -25.30 -0.97
CA SER A 274 2.87 -24.74 -1.72
C SER A 274 2.92 -25.09 -3.20
N GLU A 275 4.11 -25.08 -3.82
CA GLU A 275 4.30 -25.53 -5.21
C GLU A 275 3.98 -27.02 -5.36
N HIS A 276 4.45 -27.86 -4.44
CA HIS A 276 4.15 -29.29 -4.44
C HIS A 276 2.65 -29.55 -4.27
N GLN A 277 1.96 -28.78 -3.42
CA GLN A 277 0.50 -28.81 -3.30
C GLN A 277 -0.16 -28.38 -4.62
N ASN A 278 0.25 -27.27 -5.22
CA ASN A 278 -0.26 -26.80 -6.52
C ASN A 278 -0.06 -27.83 -7.64
N LYS A 279 1.08 -28.52 -7.67
CA LYS A 279 1.35 -29.60 -8.62
C LYS A 279 0.41 -30.77 -8.39
N LYS A 280 0.22 -31.19 -7.14
CA LYS A 280 -0.77 -32.21 -6.75
C LYS A 280 -2.18 -31.83 -7.21
N PHE A 281 -2.58 -30.56 -7.04
CA PHE A 281 -3.90 -30.06 -7.47
C PHE A 281 -4.06 -29.97 -9.00
N LYS A 282 -3.03 -29.55 -9.75
CA LYS A 282 -3.06 -29.62 -11.23
C LYS A 282 -3.17 -31.06 -11.72
N SER A 283 -2.66 -32.01 -10.93
CA SER A 283 -2.74 -33.43 -11.17
C SER A 283 -3.89 -34.13 -10.43
N ASP A 284 -4.92 -33.45 -9.90
CA ASP A 284 -5.95 -34.09 -9.04
C ASP A 284 -6.84 -35.10 -9.81
N THR A 285 -6.80 -35.06 -11.14
CA THR A 285 -7.32 -36.12 -12.01
C THR A 285 -6.25 -36.55 -13.01
N PRO A 286 -5.11 -37.09 -12.57
CA PRO A 286 -4.06 -37.46 -13.50
C PRO A 286 -4.55 -38.64 -14.34
N ALA A 287 -4.24 -38.64 -15.63
CA ALA A 287 -4.47 -39.84 -16.43
C ALA A 287 -3.62 -40.97 -15.81
N SER A 288 -4.29 -41.96 -15.20
CA SER A 288 -3.60 -43.11 -14.58
C SER A 288 -2.83 -43.94 -15.62
N ARG A 289 -3.11 -43.73 -16.92
CA ARG A 289 -2.47 -44.41 -18.05
C ARG A 289 -2.08 -43.40 -19.12
N HIS A 290 -1.32 -43.86 -20.12
CA HIS A 290 -0.89 -43.03 -21.24
C HIS A 290 -2.08 -42.42 -22.00
N ASN A 291 -1.88 -41.30 -22.71
CA ASN A 291 -2.94 -40.59 -23.45
C ASN A 291 -3.66 -41.42 -24.52
N ARG A 292 -3.08 -42.55 -24.96
CA ARG A 292 -3.68 -43.45 -25.96
C ARG A 292 -4.62 -44.51 -25.36
N PHE A 293 -4.78 -44.51 -24.04
CA PHE A 293 -5.70 -45.40 -23.34
C PHE A 293 -7.11 -44.83 -23.47
N GLY A 294 -7.80 -45.23 -24.54
CA GLY A 294 -9.13 -44.74 -24.89
C GLY A 294 -10.23 -45.57 -24.22
N GLY A 295 -11.10 -44.89 -23.46
CA GLY A 295 -12.39 -45.40 -23.04
C GLY A 295 -13.47 -44.40 -23.46
N SER A 296 -14.60 -44.89 -23.99
CA SER A 296 -15.73 -44.04 -24.38
C SER A 296 -16.77 -44.00 -23.27
N TYR A 297 -17.01 -42.82 -22.70
CA TYR A 297 -18.05 -42.58 -21.70
C TYR A 297 -19.22 -41.88 -22.37
N VAL A 298 -20.44 -42.36 -22.10
CA VAL A 298 -21.67 -41.77 -22.63
C VAL A 298 -22.43 -41.11 -21.48
N VAL A 299 -22.53 -39.79 -21.50
CA VAL A 299 -23.36 -39.02 -20.58
C VAL A 299 -24.72 -38.78 -21.24
N GLN A 300 -25.79 -39.28 -20.63
CA GLN A 300 -27.16 -39.04 -21.09
C GLN A 300 -27.74 -37.83 -20.37
N GLY A 301 -28.12 -36.81 -21.13
CA GLY A 301 -28.82 -35.63 -20.62
C GLY A 301 -30.27 -35.92 -20.27
N TRP A 302 -30.89 -34.99 -19.54
CA TRP A 302 -32.30 -35.07 -19.15
C TRP A 302 -33.27 -35.10 -20.36
N ASP A 303 -32.86 -34.54 -21.50
CA ASP A 303 -33.56 -34.56 -22.79
C ASP A 303 -33.33 -35.87 -23.59
N GLY A 304 -32.70 -36.89 -22.99
CA GLY A 304 -32.37 -38.16 -23.66
C GLY A 304 -31.21 -38.09 -24.67
N LYS A 305 -30.69 -36.89 -24.97
CA LYS A 305 -29.49 -36.69 -25.81
C LYS A 305 -28.25 -37.30 -25.15
N LYS A 306 -27.46 -38.02 -25.93
CA LYS A 306 -26.24 -38.71 -25.48
C LYS A 306 -25.00 -37.94 -25.93
N HIS A 307 -24.13 -37.60 -25.00
CA HIS A 307 -22.82 -37.00 -25.26
C HIS A 307 -21.72 -38.01 -24.99
N VAL A 308 -20.83 -38.21 -25.96
CA VAL A 308 -19.73 -39.16 -25.85
C VAL A 308 -18.43 -38.42 -25.54
N SER A 309 -17.75 -38.79 -24.46
CA SER A 309 -16.41 -38.31 -24.12
C SER A 309 -15.43 -39.48 -24.20
N MET A 310 -14.33 -39.30 -24.95
CA MET A 310 -13.28 -40.30 -25.11
C MET A 310 -12.09 -40.09 -24.15
N LYS A 311 -12.19 -39.14 -23.22
CA LYS A 311 -11.14 -38.88 -22.24
C LYS A 311 -11.16 -39.96 -21.16
N GLN A 312 -9.99 -40.50 -20.80
CA GLN A 312 -9.86 -41.47 -19.70
C GLN A 312 -10.43 -40.93 -18.38
N GLN A 313 -10.27 -39.63 -18.13
CA GLN A 313 -10.75 -38.97 -16.91
C GLN A 313 -12.28 -38.86 -16.87
N ALA A 314 -13.00 -39.11 -17.97
CA ALA A 314 -14.44 -38.83 -18.07
C ALA A 314 -15.35 -39.69 -17.19
N GLY A 315 -14.86 -40.81 -16.67
CA GLY A 315 -15.60 -41.61 -15.68
C GLY A 315 -15.68 -40.98 -14.29
N TYR A 316 -14.74 -40.08 -13.95
CA TYR A 316 -14.61 -39.51 -12.60
C TYR A 316 -14.53 -37.98 -12.58
N ALA A 317 -14.27 -37.35 -13.72
CA ALA A 317 -14.20 -35.91 -13.83
C ALA A 317 -15.59 -35.26 -13.71
N SER A 318 -15.62 -34.02 -13.22
CA SER A 318 -16.86 -33.26 -13.11
C SER A 318 -17.50 -33.06 -14.50
N LEU A 319 -18.84 -33.06 -14.54
CA LEU A 319 -19.59 -32.86 -15.78
C LEU A 319 -19.17 -31.57 -16.51
N ASP A 320 -18.82 -30.53 -15.76
CA ASP A 320 -18.31 -29.28 -16.33
C ASP A 320 -17.07 -29.50 -17.22
N SER A 321 -16.06 -30.25 -16.75
CA SER A 321 -14.85 -30.55 -17.52
C SER A 321 -15.09 -31.35 -18.81
N LEU A 322 -16.23 -32.06 -18.88
CA LEU A 322 -16.63 -32.90 -20.01
C LEU A 322 -17.39 -32.11 -21.07
N PHE A 323 -18.19 -31.14 -20.65
CA PHE A 323 -19.00 -30.29 -21.53
C PHE A 323 -18.25 -29.02 -21.98
N ASN A 324 -17.34 -28.46 -21.18
CA ASN A 324 -16.61 -27.22 -21.48
C ASN A 324 -15.45 -27.35 -22.50
N ASN A 325 -15.38 -28.42 -23.29
CA ASN A 325 -14.38 -28.55 -24.38
C ASN A 325 -14.60 -27.51 -25.50
N GLN A 326 -15.76 -26.86 -25.56
CA GLN A 326 -15.98 -25.68 -26.39
C GLN A 326 -15.95 -24.41 -25.54
N LYS A 327 -14.77 -24.07 -25.00
CA LYS A 327 -14.49 -22.65 -24.74
C LYS A 327 -14.48 -21.96 -26.10
N LYS A 328 -15.65 -21.57 -26.61
CA LYS A 328 -15.72 -20.40 -27.47
C LYS A 328 -15.06 -19.33 -26.63
N ASN A 329 -13.87 -18.91 -27.04
CA ASN A 329 -13.28 -17.67 -26.58
C ASN A 329 -14.28 -16.58 -26.98
N ARG A 330 -15.35 -16.41 -26.19
CA ARG A 330 -16.02 -15.13 -26.10
C ARG A 330 -14.87 -14.22 -25.75
N ALA A 331 -14.49 -13.38 -26.70
CA ALA A 331 -13.55 -12.32 -26.48
C ALA A 331 -14.18 -11.47 -25.37
N GLY A 332 -13.94 -11.86 -24.11
CA GLY A 332 -14.09 -10.94 -23.01
C GLY A 332 -13.24 -9.76 -23.43
N VAL A 333 -13.84 -8.57 -23.40
CA VAL A 333 -13.08 -7.33 -23.48
C VAL A 333 -11.91 -7.56 -22.55
N LYS A 334 -10.69 -7.66 -23.11
CA LYS A 334 -9.48 -7.78 -22.31
C LYS A 334 -9.52 -6.52 -21.47
N ARG A 335 -10.01 -6.61 -20.23
CA ARG A 335 -9.92 -5.53 -19.24
C ARG A 335 -8.48 -5.07 -19.35
N LYS A 336 -8.21 -3.77 -19.50
CA LYS A 336 -6.85 -3.26 -19.64
C LYS A 336 -6.04 -3.83 -18.46
N GLN A 337 -5.30 -4.91 -18.71
CA GLN A 337 -4.33 -5.51 -17.78
C GLN A 337 -3.10 -4.60 -17.73
N MET A 338 -3.33 -3.30 -17.57
CA MET A 338 -2.25 -2.32 -17.44
C MET A 338 -1.65 -2.35 -16.05
N ASP A 339 -2.34 -2.91 -15.06
CA ASP A 339 -1.97 -2.76 -13.65
C ASP A 339 -1.27 -3.99 -13.05
N ASP A 340 -1.27 -5.15 -13.73
CA ASP A 340 -0.67 -6.41 -13.20
C ASP A 340 0.78 -6.64 -13.70
N ASN A 341 1.44 -5.61 -14.20
CA ASN A 341 2.90 -5.62 -14.36
C ASN A 341 3.54 -5.25 -13.02
N ILE A 342 3.31 -6.07 -11.99
CA ILE A 342 3.94 -5.91 -10.67
C ILE A 342 5.43 -6.10 -10.88
N ARG A 343 6.17 -4.98 -10.99
CA ARG A 343 7.62 -5.00 -10.93
C ARG A 343 8.02 -5.48 -9.55
N SER A 344 9.04 -6.34 -9.49
CA SER A 344 9.49 -6.82 -8.19
C SER A 344 10.10 -5.68 -7.39
N GLY A 345 9.56 -5.41 -6.20
CA GLY A 345 10.19 -4.52 -5.23
C GLY A 345 11.52 -5.06 -4.69
N PHE A 346 12.05 -4.41 -3.65
CA PHE A 346 13.33 -4.77 -3.03
C PHE A 346 13.33 -6.20 -2.49
N LYS A 347 14.36 -6.98 -2.84
CA LYS A 347 14.50 -8.40 -2.44
C LYS A 347 15.59 -8.60 -1.39
N SER A 348 16.62 -7.77 -1.41
CA SER A 348 17.74 -7.81 -0.46
C SER A 348 17.29 -7.31 0.91
N ASN A 349 17.65 -8.07 1.95
CA ASN A 349 17.37 -7.69 3.32
C ASN A 349 18.09 -6.37 3.68
N GLN A 350 19.34 -6.18 3.24
CA GLN A 350 20.11 -4.98 3.52
C GLN A 350 19.41 -3.70 3.02
N SER A 351 18.93 -3.70 1.78
CA SER A 351 18.23 -2.55 1.19
C SER A 351 16.90 -2.26 1.87
N LEU A 352 16.18 -3.31 2.31
CA LEU A 352 14.97 -3.16 3.12
C LEU A 352 15.28 -2.56 4.52
N VAL A 353 16.40 -2.92 5.15
CA VAL A 353 16.83 -2.31 6.41
C VAL A 353 17.19 -0.83 6.21
N TYR A 354 17.92 -0.49 5.14
CA TYR A 354 18.20 0.91 4.80
C TYR A 354 16.92 1.70 4.53
N LEU A 355 15.93 1.10 3.86
CA LEU A 355 14.65 1.74 3.62
C LEU A 355 13.87 1.95 4.91
N ARG A 356 13.93 0.98 5.84
CA ARG A 356 13.33 1.14 7.17
C ARG A 356 13.98 2.30 7.93
N GLN A 357 15.31 2.36 7.99
CA GLN A 357 16.05 3.44 8.64
C GLN A 357 15.70 4.81 8.05
N PHE A 358 15.76 4.93 6.72
CA PHE A 358 15.37 6.16 6.01
C PHE A 358 13.93 6.57 6.33
N SER A 359 13.00 5.61 6.33
CA SER A 359 11.58 5.88 6.59
C SER A 359 11.35 6.33 8.03
N GLN A 360 12.05 5.76 9.01
CA GLN A 360 12.01 6.20 10.41
C GLN A 360 12.51 7.64 10.55
N SER A 361 13.68 7.97 10.00
CA SER A 361 14.22 9.33 10.03
C SER A 361 13.34 10.34 9.29
N PHE A 362 12.73 9.96 8.17
CA PHE A 362 11.78 10.80 7.44
C PHE A 362 10.52 11.08 8.28
N MET A 363 9.99 10.07 8.95
CA MET A 363 8.79 10.22 9.79
C MET A 363 9.03 11.11 11.00
N GLU A 364 10.18 10.96 11.67
CA GLU A 364 10.51 11.71 12.88
C GLU A 364 10.73 13.21 12.59
N SER A 365 11.41 13.55 11.50
CA SER A 365 11.91 14.92 11.27
C SER A 365 11.29 15.66 10.08
N CYS A 366 10.72 14.96 9.09
CA CYS A 366 10.39 15.56 7.79
C CYS A 366 8.91 15.54 7.46
N PHE A 367 8.19 14.47 7.82
CA PHE A 367 6.85 14.16 7.31
C PHE A 367 5.86 15.34 7.44
N ASN A 368 5.64 15.84 8.66
CA ASN A 368 4.69 16.91 8.93
C ASN A 368 5.01 18.20 8.16
N THR A 369 6.28 18.64 8.19
CA THR A 369 6.71 19.89 7.54
C THR A 369 6.63 19.79 6.02
N PHE A 370 7.10 18.67 5.45
CA PHE A 370 7.13 18.42 4.01
C PHE A 370 5.75 18.35 3.38
N TYR A 371 4.86 17.50 3.92
CA TYR A 371 3.52 17.34 3.38
C TYR A 371 2.64 18.58 3.59
N THR A 372 2.82 19.32 4.70
CA THR A 372 2.12 20.60 4.90
C THR A 372 2.54 21.64 3.85
N SER A 373 3.83 21.70 3.51
CA SER A 373 4.35 22.63 2.50
C SER A 373 3.78 22.32 1.11
N ILE A 374 3.88 21.06 0.68
CA ILE A 374 3.35 20.61 -0.61
C ILE A 374 1.83 20.80 -0.67
N PHE A 375 1.11 20.48 0.40
CA PHE A 375 -0.33 20.65 0.46
C PHE A 375 -0.75 22.11 0.30
N LYS A 376 -0.03 23.06 0.92
CA LYS A 376 -0.25 24.50 0.71
C LYS A 376 0.02 24.92 -0.73
N SER A 377 1.07 24.39 -1.37
CA SER A 377 1.33 24.63 -2.80
C SER A 377 0.26 24.03 -3.71
N MET A 378 -0.30 22.86 -3.37
CA MET A 378 -1.41 22.25 -4.10
C MET A 378 -2.69 23.10 -3.99
N GLN A 379 -2.97 23.67 -2.82
CA GLN A 379 -4.12 24.57 -2.63
C GLN A 379 -4.00 25.89 -3.39
N ARG A 380 -2.76 26.37 -3.58
CA ARG A 380 -2.46 27.59 -4.35
C ARG A 380 -2.41 27.35 -5.86
N GLU A 381 -2.43 26.09 -6.30
CA GLU A 381 -2.24 25.68 -7.68
C GLU A 381 -0.96 26.31 -8.28
N ASP A 382 0.15 26.18 -7.54
CA ASP A 382 1.44 26.73 -7.95
C ASP A 382 1.86 26.17 -9.31
N LYS A 383 2.30 27.03 -10.23
CA LYS A 383 2.70 26.67 -11.61
C LYS A 383 3.86 25.65 -11.68
N ALA A 384 4.59 25.47 -10.59
CA ALA A 384 5.67 24.50 -10.49
C ALA A 384 5.16 23.05 -10.38
N LEU A 385 3.90 22.85 -9.96
CA LEU A 385 3.30 21.52 -9.82
C LEU A 385 2.75 21.05 -11.16
N VAL A 386 3.07 19.80 -11.49
CA VAL A 386 2.53 19.09 -12.65
C VAL A 386 1.35 18.23 -12.19
N GLU A 387 0.44 17.95 -13.11
CA GLU A 387 -0.76 17.15 -12.82
C GLU A 387 -0.47 15.74 -12.28
N ALA A 388 0.72 15.19 -12.58
CA ALA A 388 1.21 13.93 -12.03
C ALA A 388 1.63 14.04 -10.55
N ASP A 389 2.01 15.22 -10.07
CA ASP A 389 2.48 15.45 -8.70
C ASP A 389 1.38 15.25 -7.67
N TYR A 390 0.13 15.53 -8.02
CA TYR A 390 -1.02 15.23 -7.17
C TYR A 390 -1.12 13.74 -6.86
N ALA A 391 -1.00 12.88 -7.89
CA ALA A 391 -1.01 11.44 -7.69
C ALA A 391 0.21 10.97 -6.90
N ARG A 392 1.40 11.54 -7.17
CA ARG A 392 2.63 11.23 -6.43
C ARG A 392 2.49 11.57 -4.94
N HIS A 393 1.94 12.74 -4.61
CA HIS A 393 1.67 13.19 -3.25
C HIS A 393 0.82 12.19 -2.46
N TYR A 394 -0.37 11.86 -2.98
CA TYR A 394 -1.26 10.92 -2.28
C TYR A 394 -0.68 9.50 -2.21
N PHE A 395 0.11 9.08 -3.20
CA PHE A 395 0.78 7.78 -3.18
C PHE A 395 1.82 7.70 -2.06
N THR A 396 2.74 8.66 -2.00
CA THR A 396 3.81 8.66 -1.01
C THR A 396 3.26 8.91 0.39
N GLN A 397 2.27 9.78 0.53
CA GLN A 397 1.56 10.03 1.79
C GLN A 397 0.93 8.74 2.31
N ARG A 398 0.15 8.03 1.47
CA ARG A 398 -0.41 6.72 1.82
C ARG A 398 0.66 5.74 2.30
N TRP A 399 1.77 5.65 1.57
CA TRP A 399 2.85 4.71 1.86
C TRP A 399 3.44 4.93 3.26
N PHE A 400 3.75 6.18 3.62
CA PHE A 400 4.27 6.54 4.93
C PHE A 400 3.22 6.37 6.05
N LEU A 401 1.97 6.74 5.82
CA LEU A 401 0.88 6.52 6.78
C LEU A 401 0.67 5.02 7.07
N GLU A 402 0.81 4.16 6.05
CA GLU A 402 0.76 2.71 6.21
C GLU A 402 1.98 2.18 6.99
N PHE A 403 3.17 2.68 6.68
CA PHE A 403 4.39 2.36 7.41
C PHE A 403 4.28 2.68 8.91
N VAL A 404 3.82 3.89 9.26
CA VAL A 404 3.58 4.31 10.66
C VAL A 404 2.58 3.40 11.34
N THR A 405 1.52 3.00 10.63
CA THR A 405 0.50 2.10 11.18
C THR A 405 1.11 0.75 11.56
N TYR A 406 2.02 0.20 10.75
CA TYR A 406 2.74 -1.03 11.10
C TYR A 406 3.67 -0.84 12.32
N GLU A 407 4.43 0.25 12.38
CA GLU A 407 5.33 0.52 13.54
C GLU A 407 4.53 0.73 14.83
N ILE A 408 3.41 1.47 14.80
CA ILE A 408 2.53 1.65 15.98
C ILE A 408 1.92 0.29 16.42
N HIS A 409 1.46 -0.53 15.47
CA HIS A 409 0.92 -1.85 15.80
C HIS A 409 1.98 -2.77 16.42
N ALA A 410 3.21 -2.70 15.93
CA ALA A 410 4.33 -3.46 16.48
C ALA A 410 4.70 -3.01 17.89
N ALA A 411 4.81 -1.69 18.10
CA ALA A 411 5.14 -1.13 19.39
C ALA A 411 4.09 -1.50 20.45
N ARG A 412 2.80 -1.47 20.08
CA ARG A 412 1.70 -1.94 20.95
C ARG A 412 1.75 -3.43 21.23
N ALA A 413 2.06 -4.26 20.22
CA ALA A 413 2.19 -5.70 20.41
C ALA A 413 3.34 -6.01 21.39
N ALA A 414 4.48 -5.34 21.25
CA ALA A 414 5.63 -5.48 22.14
C ALA A 414 5.31 -5.02 23.58
N GLN A 415 4.56 -3.92 23.76
CA GLN A 415 4.09 -3.51 25.08
C GLN A 415 3.21 -4.59 25.72
N HIS A 416 2.24 -5.12 24.98
CA HIS A 416 1.34 -6.17 25.48
C HIS A 416 2.08 -7.49 25.79
N GLU A 417 3.18 -7.79 25.09
CA GLU A 417 4.06 -8.92 25.44
C GLU A 417 4.84 -8.65 26.72
N ARG A 418 5.41 -7.46 26.89
CA ARG A 418 6.11 -7.07 28.13
C ARG A 418 5.18 -7.07 29.34
N GLU A 419 3.94 -6.60 29.18
CA GLU A 419 2.91 -6.65 30.22
C GLU A 419 2.55 -8.09 30.60
N LYS A 420 2.38 -8.98 29.62
CA LYS A 420 2.18 -10.41 29.86
C LYS A 420 3.34 -11.04 30.62
N GLU A 421 4.57 -10.75 30.23
CA GLU A 421 5.76 -11.26 30.91
C GLU A 421 5.87 -10.73 32.34
N ARG A 422 5.51 -9.46 32.59
CA ARG A 422 5.44 -8.89 33.95
C ARG A 422 4.38 -9.60 34.78
N HIS A 423 3.16 -9.74 34.27
CA HIS A 423 2.10 -10.48 34.97
C HIS A 423 2.44 -11.95 35.22
N GLN A 424 3.17 -12.58 34.29
CA GLN A 424 3.63 -13.95 34.47
C GLN A 424 4.70 -14.05 35.56
N LYS A 425 5.68 -13.12 35.58
CA LYS A 425 6.68 -13.03 36.66
C LYS A 425 6.06 -12.74 38.02
N GLU A 426 5.07 -11.86 38.09
CA GLU A 426 4.28 -11.59 39.30
C GLU A 426 3.52 -12.83 39.78
N SER A 427 2.93 -13.59 38.85
CA SER A 427 2.24 -14.85 39.19
C SER A 427 3.19 -15.94 39.67
N ASP A 428 4.40 -16.03 39.09
CA ASP A 428 5.42 -17.01 39.49
C ASP A 428 6.06 -16.66 40.84
N THR A 429 6.19 -15.37 41.18
CA THR A 429 6.68 -14.94 42.50
C THR A 429 5.66 -15.18 43.63
N LEU A 430 4.36 -15.25 43.33
CA LEU A 430 3.32 -15.54 44.30
C LEU A 430 3.17 -17.04 44.64
N ILE A 431 3.88 -17.95 43.95
CA ILE A 431 3.68 -19.42 44.08
C ILE A 431 4.77 -20.12 44.93
N LEU A 432 5.82 -19.45 45.42
CA LEU A 432 6.87 -20.08 46.25
C LEU A 432 7.04 -19.45 47.65
N PRO A 433 6.50 -20.04 48.74
CA PRO A 433 7.15 -19.98 50.03
C PRO A 433 8.22 -21.07 50.07
N ALA A 434 9.49 -20.68 49.99
CA ALA A 434 10.62 -21.60 50.12
C ALA A 434 10.55 -22.31 51.49
N ARG A 435 10.39 -23.63 51.48
CA ARG A 435 10.52 -24.50 52.65
C ARG A 435 12.00 -24.50 53.08
N PRO A 436 12.38 -24.07 54.28
CA PRO A 436 13.77 -24.17 54.72
C PRO A 436 14.16 -25.66 54.93
N PRO A 437 15.43 -26.03 54.67
CA PRO A 437 15.90 -27.41 54.83
C PRO A 437 15.99 -27.83 56.31
N PRO A 438 15.97 -29.14 56.62
CA PRO A 438 16.01 -29.61 57.99
C PRO A 438 17.42 -29.49 58.57
N THR A 439 17.54 -28.86 59.73
CA THR A 439 18.75 -28.90 60.57
C THR A 439 18.52 -29.86 61.73
N ASP A 440 19.32 -30.92 61.77
CA ASP A 440 19.49 -31.79 62.93
C ASP A 440 20.25 -31.05 64.06
N ALA A 441 19.98 -31.48 65.30
CA ALA A 441 20.74 -31.33 66.56
C ALA A 441 20.12 -30.47 67.68
N ASP A 442 19.52 -31.19 68.64
CA ASP A 442 19.65 -31.12 70.10
C ASP A 442 19.93 -29.80 70.86
N ASN A 443 18.96 -29.55 71.76
CA ASN A 443 19.07 -29.17 73.18
C ASN A 443 19.54 -27.77 73.66
N SER A 444 18.62 -27.21 74.44
CA SER A 444 18.74 -26.56 75.76
C SER A 444 18.52 -25.05 75.85
N ASP A 445 17.62 -24.73 76.80
CA ASP A 445 17.19 -23.43 77.32
C ASP A 445 18.34 -22.45 77.59
N ASP A 446 18.13 -21.15 77.34
CA ASP A 446 17.90 -20.18 78.43
C ASP A 446 17.63 -18.72 77.98
N THR A 447 16.65 -18.10 78.65
CA THR A 447 16.60 -16.70 79.13
C THR A 447 16.56 -15.47 78.17
N SER A 448 15.33 -14.94 77.97
CA SER A 448 14.86 -13.51 78.04
C SER A 448 15.50 -12.38 77.13
N PRO A 449 14.97 -11.13 77.09
CA PRO A 449 14.42 -10.54 75.85
C PRO A 449 15.09 -9.20 75.43
N SER A 450 14.59 -8.61 74.33
CA SER A 450 14.67 -7.18 73.90
C SER A 450 15.72 -6.84 72.82
N ALA A 451 15.26 -6.44 71.63
CA ALA A 451 15.69 -5.23 70.91
C ALA A 451 14.99 -5.13 69.53
N ASP A 452 14.27 -4.01 69.34
CA ASP A 452 14.16 -3.21 68.12
C ASP A 452 13.69 -3.87 66.81
N VAL A 453 12.37 -3.86 66.62
CA VAL A 453 11.73 -3.95 65.29
C VAL A 453 11.76 -2.57 64.63
N HIS A 454 12.71 -2.37 63.72
CA HIS A 454 12.55 -1.41 62.62
C HIS A 454 11.73 -2.09 61.50
N PRO A 455 10.60 -1.52 61.04
CA PRO A 455 10.01 -1.95 59.79
C PRO A 455 10.85 -1.41 58.64
N ALA A 456 11.40 -2.32 57.83
CA ALA A 456 11.98 -1.97 56.53
C ALA A 456 10.91 -1.31 55.64
N PRO A 457 11.27 -0.31 54.83
CA PRO A 457 10.31 0.52 54.12
C PRO A 457 9.53 -0.31 53.09
N SER A 458 8.21 -0.16 53.16
CA SER A 458 7.30 -0.44 52.06
C SER A 458 7.88 0.16 50.78
N ALA A 459 8.20 -0.69 49.80
CA ALA A 459 8.52 -0.24 48.45
C ALA A 459 7.33 0.57 47.93
N ASP A 460 7.54 1.88 47.81
CA ASP A 460 6.63 2.79 47.15
C ASP A 460 6.30 2.25 45.76
N ILE A 461 5.03 1.92 45.55
CA ILE A 461 4.46 1.75 44.21
C ILE A 461 4.42 3.15 43.61
N GLN A 462 5.52 3.56 42.96
CA GLN A 462 5.50 4.70 42.07
C GLN A 462 4.56 4.36 40.90
N PRO A 463 3.64 5.26 40.50
CA PRO A 463 2.89 5.08 39.27
C PRO A 463 3.89 5.00 38.12
N SER A 464 3.81 3.93 37.35
CA SER A 464 4.66 3.67 36.19
C SER A 464 4.59 4.87 35.24
N VAL A 465 5.68 5.63 35.12
CA VAL A 465 5.90 6.52 33.98
C VAL A 465 6.02 5.58 32.78
N GLU A 466 4.96 5.52 31.96
CA GLU A 466 4.99 4.85 30.67
C GLU A 466 6.16 5.45 29.87
N GLU A 467 7.16 4.64 29.53
CA GLU A 467 8.20 5.08 28.58
C GLU A 467 7.47 5.50 27.29
N PRO A 468 7.72 6.73 26.77
CA PRO A 468 7.04 7.20 25.58
C PRO A 468 7.35 6.26 24.41
N LEU A 469 6.29 5.84 23.72
CA LEU A 469 6.41 5.06 22.49
C LEU A 469 7.29 5.84 21.50
N ALA A 470 8.27 5.16 20.89
CA ALA A 470 9.14 5.77 19.88
C ALA A 470 8.34 6.29 18.65
N PHE A 471 7.15 5.74 18.40
CA PHE A 471 6.22 6.18 17.37
C PHE A 471 4.87 6.51 17.97
N ASP A 472 4.42 7.74 17.77
CA ASP A 472 3.10 8.22 18.18
C ASP A 472 2.36 8.93 17.04
N TYR A 473 1.05 9.14 17.20
CA TYR A 473 0.20 9.78 16.21
C TYR A 473 0.56 11.25 15.94
N ASP A 474 1.28 11.90 16.86
CA ASP A 474 1.81 13.26 16.68
C ASP A 474 2.68 13.41 15.42
N LEU A 475 3.41 12.35 15.04
CA LEU A 475 4.25 12.34 13.84
C LEU A 475 3.47 12.53 12.54
N VAL A 476 2.15 12.31 12.56
CA VAL A 476 1.26 12.42 11.40
C VAL A 476 0.16 13.47 11.58
N ALA A 477 0.12 14.18 12.70
CA ALA A 477 -1.00 15.05 13.09
C ALA A 477 -1.38 16.10 12.03
N ASN A 478 -0.41 16.80 11.43
CA ASN A 478 -0.69 17.85 10.44
C ASN A 478 -1.35 17.33 9.16
N THR A 479 -1.19 16.04 8.90
CA THR A 479 -1.70 15.38 7.71
C THR A 479 -3.11 14.83 7.93
N ILE A 480 -3.52 14.67 9.19
CA ILE A 480 -4.83 14.13 9.60
C ILE A 480 -5.71 15.30 10.08
N ASP A 481 -5.73 16.38 9.30
CA ASP A 481 -6.61 17.53 9.52
C ASP A 481 -7.82 17.48 8.58
N LEU A 482 -8.95 18.05 9.02
CA LEU A 482 -10.20 18.10 8.25
C LEU A 482 -9.99 18.76 6.87
N THR A 483 -9.08 19.74 6.80
CA THR A 483 -8.73 20.41 5.54
C THR A 483 -8.13 19.46 4.52
N VAL A 484 -7.24 18.56 4.96
CA VAL A 484 -6.58 17.54 4.12
C VAL A 484 -7.58 16.47 3.70
N PHE A 485 -8.46 16.02 4.61
CA PHE A 485 -9.56 15.10 4.28
C PHE A 485 -10.47 15.68 3.20
N GLY A 486 -10.94 16.92 3.39
CA GLY A 486 -11.82 17.59 2.44
C GLY A 486 -11.15 17.83 1.07
N ALA A 487 -9.86 18.15 1.05
CA ALA A 487 -9.10 18.28 -0.19
C ALA A 487 -8.93 16.94 -0.92
N CYS A 488 -8.61 15.86 -0.21
CA CYS A 488 -8.52 14.51 -0.77
C CYS A 488 -9.85 14.06 -1.38
N MET A 489 -10.96 14.27 -0.65
CA MET A 489 -12.31 13.96 -1.14
C MET A 489 -12.72 14.79 -2.37
N ARG A 490 -12.44 16.09 -2.37
CA ARG A 490 -12.65 16.95 -3.55
C ARG A 490 -11.86 16.45 -4.75
N ARG A 491 -10.58 16.11 -4.54
CA ARG A 491 -9.73 15.56 -5.60
C ARG A 491 -10.28 14.26 -6.18
N ILE A 492 -10.76 13.35 -5.33
CA ILE A 492 -11.42 12.11 -5.79
C ILE A 492 -12.59 12.44 -6.74
N ARG A 493 -13.45 13.41 -6.39
CA ARG A 493 -14.57 13.82 -7.25
C ARG A 493 -14.08 14.37 -8.60
N THR A 494 -13.14 15.31 -8.59
CA THR A 494 -12.57 15.88 -9.83
C THR A 494 -11.95 14.80 -10.71
N CYS A 495 -11.18 13.87 -10.14
CA CYS A 495 -10.57 12.78 -10.91
C CYS A 495 -11.60 11.78 -11.47
N ILE A 496 -12.75 11.60 -10.80
CA ILE A 496 -13.88 10.80 -11.33
C ILE A 496 -14.47 11.50 -12.56
N GLU A 497 -14.70 12.81 -12.48
CA GLU A 497 -15.22 13.62 -13.59
C GLU A 497 -14.28 13.60 -14.81
N ASP A 498 -12.97 13.74 -14.57
CA ASP A 498 -11.91 13.68 -15.58
C ASP A 498 -11.61 12.25 -16.09
N LYS A 499 -12.26 11.22 -15.52
CA LYS A 499 -12.05 9.79 -15.84
C LYS A 499 -10.60 9.32 -15.63
N ARG A 500 -9.90 9.92 -14.66
CA ARG A 500 -8.52 9.57 -14.29
C ARG A 500 -8.49 8.53 -13.19
N TRP A 501 -8.70 7.27 -13.58
CA TRP A 501 -8.89 6.16 -12.63
C TRP A 501 -7.68 5.86 -11.75
N PHE A 502 -6.46 6.07 -12.26
CA PHE A 502 -5.23 5.89 -11.47
C PHE A 502 -5.16 6.88 -10.31
N ASP A 503 -5.39 8.16 -10.57
CA ASP A 503 -5.46 9.19 -9.54
C ASP A 503 -6.56 8.90 -8.50
N VAL A 504 -7.75 8.48 -8.96
CA VAL A 504 -8.84 8.09 -8.05
C VAL A 504 -8.41 6.95 -7.13
N LYS A 505 -7.79 5.90 -7.68
CA LYS A 505 -7.27 4.77 -6.90
C LYS A 505 -6.32 5.25 -5.81
N VAL A 506 -5.29 6.01 -6.19
CA VAL A 506 -4.24 6.46 -5.27
C VAL A 506 -4.81 7.37 -4.18
N ALA A 507 -5.67 8.32 -4.54
CA ALA A 507 -6.32 9.19 -3.57
C ALA A 507 -7.28 8.41 -2.65
N ALA A 508 -8.04 7.44 -3.18
CA ALA A 508 -8.91 6.57 -2.39
C ALA A 508 -8.13 5.73 -1.38
N ASP A 509 -6.96 5.20 -1.76
CA ASP A 509 -6.11 4.46 -0.84
C ASP A 509 -5.48 5.36 0.24
N CYS A 510 -5.11 6.59 -0.11
CA CYS A 510 -4.65 7.57 0.88
C CYS A 510 -5.76 7.90 1.88
N LEU A 511 -6.99 8.16 1.39
CA LEU A 511 -8.17 8.37 2.23
C LEU A 511 -8.45 7.18 3.14
N ARG A 512 -8.36 5.96 2.60
CA ARG A 512 -8.49 4.72 3.38
C ARG A 512 -7.51 4.71 4.54
N GLN A 513 -6.23 5.00 4.28
CA GLN A 513 -5.19 4.95 5.30
C GLN A 513 -5.37 6.05 6.36
N MET A 514 -5.77 7.25 5.96
CA MET A 514 -6.13 8.33 6.91
C MET A 514 -7.28 7.89 7.84
N LEU A 515 -8.32 7.25 7.30
CA LEU A 515 -9.44 6.72 8.10
C LEU A 515 -9.03 5.55 9.02
N VAL A 516 -8.08 4.71 8.61
CA VAL A 516 -7.52 3.65 9.46
C VAL A 516 -6.81 4.26 10.67
N ILE A 517 -6.03 5.32 10.47
CA ILE A 517 -5.34 6.02 11.56
C ILE A 517 -6.34 6.69 12.50
N VAL A 518 -7.37 7.37 11.99
CA VAL A 518 -8.46 7.94 12.82
C VAL A 518 -9.14 6.84 13.64
N SER A 519 -9.41 5.66 13.05
CA SER A 519 -9.91 4.52 13.81
C SER A 519 -8.90 4.00 14.84
N GLY A 520 -7.60 4.12 14.58
CA GLY A 520 -6.52 3.74 15.50
C GLY A 520 -6.47 4.66 16.71
N MET A 521 -6.54 5.98 16.48
CA MET A 521 -6.60 7.04 17.49
C MET A 521 -7.82 6.87 18.41
N ALA A 522 -8.99 6.54 17.83
CA ALA A 522 -10.22 6.29 18.59
C ALA A 522 -10.11 5.17 19.64
N ASN A 523 -9.20 4.21 19.44
CA ASN A 523 -9.00 3.06 20.31
C ASN A 523 -7.80 3.23 21.27
N THR A 524 -7.05 4.32 21.17
CA THR A 524 -5.90 4.60 22.03
C THR A 524 -6.38 5.05 23.41
N SER A 525 -5.63 4.77 24.48
CA SER A 525 -6.00 5.19 25.84
C SER A 525 -5.90 6.70 26.08
N THR A 526 -5.09 7.41 25.28
CA THR A 526 -4.85 8.86 25.41
C THR A 526 -6.11 9.68 25.07
N PRO A 527 -6.57 10.58 25.97
CA PRO A 527 -7.80 11.34 25.75
C PRO A 527 -7.70 12.33 24.58
N GLU A 528 -6.56 12.99 24.40
CA GLU A 528 -6.34 13.99 23.33
C GLU A 528 -6.56 13.38 21.93
N TYR A 529 -5.98 12.20 21.67
CA TYR A 529 -6.18 11.49 20.40
C TYR A 529 -7.63 11.03 20.19
N GLN A 530 -8.33 10.66 21.27
CA GLN A 530 -9.75 10.30 21.18
C GLN A 530 -10.60 11.51 20.80
N GLU A 531 -10.33 12.69 21.37
CA GLU A 531 -11.06 13.93 21.08
C GLU A 531 -10.87 14.37 19.63
N VAL A 532 -9.63 14.39 19.12
CA VAL A 532 -9.34 14.71 17.72
C VAL A 532 -10.05 13.72 16.78
N SER A 533 -9.97 12.43 17.10
CA SER A 533 -10.64 11.39 16.33
C SER A 533 -12.18 11.55 16.34
N ASP A 534 -12.78 11.84 17.49
CA ASP A 534 -14.23 12.01 17.62
C ASP A 534 -14.71 13.26 16.86
N TYR A 535 -13.92 14.35 16.89
CA TYR A 535 -14.18 15.55 16.09
C TYR A 535 -14.18 15.27 14.58
N ILE A 536 -13.16 14.57 14.07
CA ILE A 536 -13.08 14.21 12.65
C ILE A 536 -14.23 13.28 12.25
N GLN A 537 -14.53 12.27 13.07
CA GLN A 537 -15.62 11.34 12.79
C GLN A 537 -16.99 12.02 12.79
N SER A 538 -17.23 12.96 13.72
CA SER A 538 -18.46 13.76 13.77
C SER A 538 -18.64 14.57 12.47
N ASN A 539 -17.61 15.30 12.03
CA ASN A 539 -17.69 16.11 10.80
C ASN A 539 -17.92 15.25 9.55
N LEU A 540 -17.20 14.13 9.42
CA LEU A 540 -17.38 13.18 8.32
C LEU A 540 -18.79 12.56 8.30
N TYR A 541 -19.41 12.39 9.47
CA TYR A 541 -20.74 11.84 9.59
C TYR A 541 -21.83 12.85 9.20
N HIS A 542 -21.68 14.12 9.59
CA HIS A 542 -22.68 15.16 9.36
C HIS A 542 -22.68 15.69 7.92
N GLU A 543 -21.53 15.75 7.26
CA GLU A 543 -21.46 16.29 5.90
C GLU A 543 -21.93 15.26 4.86
N GLN A 544 -23.23 15.27 4.52
CA GLN A 544 -23.81 14.33 3.55
C GLN A 544 -23.06 14.27 2.21
N SER A 545 -22.54 15.42 1.75
CA SER A 545 -21.75 15.52 0.53
C SER A 545 -20.60 14.51 0.56
N THR A 546 -19.86 14.44 1.67
CA THR A 546 -18.66 13.58 1.79
C THR A 546 -19.02 12.10 1.67
N LEU A 547 -20.18 11.72 2.21
CA LEU A 547 -20.66 10.34 2.21
C LEU A 547 -21.09 9.86 0.81
N ASP A 548 -21.53 10.75 -0.08
CA ASP A 548 -21.97 10.39 -1.43
C ASP A 548 -20.84 9.85 -2.33
N ILE A 549 -19.59 10.19 -2.02
CA ILE A 549 -18.42 9.73 -2.79
C ILE A 549 -18.30 8.20 -2.76
N PHE A 550 -18.57 7.56 -1.61
CA PHE A 550 -18.30 6.13 -1.43
C PHE A 550 -19.24 5.22 -2.25
N PRO A 551 -20.58 5.41 -2.25
CA PRO A 551 -21.46 4.69 -3.17
C PRO A 551 -21.15 4.97 -4.64
N ASP A 552 -20.77 6.21 -4.99
CA ASP A 552 -20.52 6.61 -6.36
C ASP A 552 -19.25 5.99 -6.94
N LEU A 553 -18.21 5.76 -6.12
CA LEU A 553 -17.01 5.02 -6.50
C LEU A 553 -17.32 3.58 -6.96
N ILE A 554 -18.31 2.93 -6.33
CA ILE A 554 -18.76 1.58 -6.71
C ILE A 554 -19.60 1.64 -7.99
N ARG A 555 -20.55 2.60 -8.08
CA ARG A 555 -21.45 2.70 -9.24
C ARG A 555 -20.74 3.08 -10.54
N THR A 556 -19.66 3.85 -10.42
CA THR A 556 -18.89 4.32 -11.58
C THR A 556 -18.02 3.20 -12.19
N TYR A 557 -17.89 2.07 -11.49
CA TYR A 557 -17.09 0.93 -11.96
C TYR A 557 -17.73 0.22 -13.17
N LYS A 558 -16.95 0.05 -14.24
CA LYS A 558 -17.29 -0.60 -15.51
C LYS A 558 -16.13 -1.47 -16.02
N ASP A 559 -15.05 -0.80 -16.48
CA ASP A 559 -13.91 -1.43 -17.19
C ASP A 559 -12.55 -1.09 -16.55
N GLN A 560 -12.54 -0.48 -15.36
CA GLN A 560 -11.34 -0.09 -14.64
C GLN A 560 -10.56 -1.32 -14.13
N SER A 561 -9.32 -1.10 -13.71
CA SER A 561 -8.41 -2.16 -13.28
C SER A 561 -8.89 -2.89 -12.01
N LEU A 562 -8.39 -4.11 -11.82
CA LEU A 562 -8.63 -4.90 -10.61
C LEU A 562 -8.11 -4.17 -9.37
N SER A 563 -6.97 -3.48 -9.50
CA SER A 563 -6.36 -2.78 -8.38
C SER A 563 -7.19 -1.57 -7.92
N TYR A 564 -7.83 -0.83 -8.84
CA TYR A 564 -8.83 0.17 -8.48
C TYR A 564 -9.98 -0.45 -7.67
N LEU A 565 -10.46 -1.62 -8.09
CA LEU A 565 -11.58 -2.31 -7.45
C LEU A 565 -11.26 -2.71 -6.01
N ASP A 566 -10.05 -3.23 -5.79
CA ASP A 566 -9.55 -3.61 -4.48
C ASP A 566 -9.47 -2.39 -3.54
N SER A 567 -8.85 -1.30 -3.98
CA SER A 567 -8.77 -0.04 -3.23
C SER A 567 -10.14 0.50 -2.82
N VAL A 568 -11.11 0.52 -3.75
CA VAL A 568 -12.49 0.98 -3.47
C VAL A 568 -13.21 0.09 -2.46
N ILE A 569 -13.13 -1.24 -2.61
CA ILE A 569 -13.78 -2.18 -1.68
C ILE A 569 -13.19 -2.05 -0.28
N GLN A 570 -11.87 -1.92 -0.16
CA GLN A 570 -11.22 -1.71 1.13
C GLN A 570 -11.61 -0.37 1.75
N LEU A 571 -11.64 0.72 0.98
CA LEU A 571 -12.09 2.03 1.45
C LEU A 571 -13.53 1.97 2.00
N VAL A 572 -14.44 1.35 1.24
CA VAL A 572 -15.85 1.18 1.62
C VAL A 572 -15.99 0.34 2.89
N HIS A 573 -15.20 -0.73 3.02
CA HIS A 573 -15.17 -1.52 4.25
C HIS A 573 -14.74 -0.68 5.46
N VAL A 574 -13.67 0.11 5.32
CA VAL A 574 -13.13 0.94 6.40
C VAL A 574 -14.13 2.00 6.84
N ILE A 575 -14.74 2.76 5.92
CA ILE A 575 -15.71 3.80 6.29
C ILE A 575 -16.95 3.22 6.97
N LEU A 576 -17.50 2.10 6.46
CA LEU A 576 -18.67 1.45 7.08
C LEU A 576 -18.36 0.92 8.48
N LYS A 577 -17.13 0.45 8.70
CA LYS A 577 -16.67 -0.03 10.01
C LYS A 577 -16.42 1.13 10.98
N LEU A 578 -15.85 2.24 10.51
CA LEU A 578 -15.60 3.45 11.29
C LEU A 578 -16.91 4.04 11.79
N LEU A 579 -17.86 4.32 10.87
CA LEU A 579 -19.15 4.91 11.24
C LEU A 579 -19.97 4.00 12.16
N GLU A 580 -19.95 2.67 11.95
CA GLU A 580 -20.63 1.74 12.86
C GLU A 580 -20.03 1.77 14.27
N ARG A 581 -18.70 1.90 14.39
CA ARG A 581 -18.01 2.00 15.68
C ARG A 581 -18.36 3.31 16.37
N TYR A 582 -18.35 4.43 15.63
CA TYR A 582 -18.75 5.74 16.13
C TYR A 582 -20.16 5.71 16.74
N CYS A 583 -21.16 5.25 15.98
CA CYS A 583 -22.55 5.16 16.46
C CYS A 583 -22.71 4.22 17.67
N LYS A 584 -21.88 3.18 17.81
CA LYS A 584 -21.91 2.29 18.99
C LYS A 584 -21.24 2.94 20.20
N LYS A 585 -20.13 3.65 20.03
CA LYS A 585 -19.39 4.33 21.09
C LYS A 585 -20.28 5.39 21.76
N GLU A 586 -20.97 6.22 20.98
CA GLU A 586 -21.91 7.22 21.52
C GLU A 586 -23.04 6.58 22.32
N LYS A 587 -23.64 5.49 21.82
CA LYS A 587 -24.67 4.72 22.54
C LYS A 587 -24.16 4.19 23.89
N VAL A 588 -22.92 3.69 23.95
CA VAL A 588 -22.33 3.16 25.19
C VAL A 588 -21.99 4.28 26.17
N LEU A 589 -21.43 5.40 25.69
CA LEU A 589 -21.16 6.59 26.52
C LEU A 589 -22.45 7.13 27.14
N PHE A 590 -23.53 7.18 26.36
CA PHE A 590 -24.85 7.56 26.83
C PHE A 590 -25.36 6.65 27.96
N VAL A 591 -25.31 5.32 27.79
CA VAL A 591 -25.75 4.36 28.82
C VAL A 591 -24.91 4.46 30.11
N ARG A 592 -23.60 4.74 29.99
CA ARG A 592 -22.72 4.95 31.16
C ARG A 592 -23.03 6.25 31.90
N LYS A 593 -23.25 7.36 31.18
CA LYS A 593 -23.70 8.63 31.77
C LYS A 593 -25.03 8.45 32.51
N LYS A 594 -26.00 7.76 31.91
CA LYS A 594 -27.30 7.43 32.52
C LYS A 594 -27.18 6.61 33.82
N ARG A 595 -26.29 5.61 33.87
CA ARG A 595 -26.06 4.80 35.08
C ARG A 595 -25.38 5.60 36.20
N LYS A 596 -24.42 6.48 35.87
CA LYS A 596 -23.79 7.38 36.84
C LYS A 596 -24.77 8.43 37.37
N ALA A 597 -25.62 9.01 36.52
CA ALA A 597 -26.67 9.94 36.92
C ALA A 597 -27.71 9.27 37.85
N LYS A 598 -28.15 8.04 37.53
CA LYS A 598 -29.03 7.26 38.41
C LYS A 598 -28.39 6.88 39.75
N ALA A 599 -27.11 6.52 39.76
CA ALA A 599 -26.38 6.21 41.00
C ALA A 599 -26.23 7.46 41.90
N LYS A 600 -26.05 8.64 41.30
CA LYS A 600 -26.01 9.93 42.00
C LYS A 600 -27.40 10.32 42.56
N LYS A 601 -28.49 10.06 41.82
CA LYS A 601 -29.89 10.22 42.29
C LYS A 601 -30.27 9.30 43.47
N THR A 602 -29.58 8.17 43.68
CA THR A 602 -29.82 7.28 44.83
C THR A 602 -28.97 7.58 46.07
N GLY A 603 -27.99 8.48 45.97
CA GLY A 603 -27.03 8.78 47.05
C GLY A 603 -27.25 10.10 47.79
N ASP A 604 -28.09 11.01 47.27
CA ASP A 604 -28.27 12.33 47.86
C ASP A 604 -29.75 12.71 47.85
N THR A 605 -30.37 12.66 49.03
CA THR A 605 -31.76 13.09 49.24
C THR A 605 -31.71 14.47 49.88
N GLN A 606 -31.51 15.51 49.08
CA GLN A 606 -32.00 16.89 49.26
C GLN A 606 -31.20 17.85 48.36
N GLU A 607 -31.80 18.24 47.23
CA GLU A 607 -31.82 19.62 46.70
C GLU A 607 -32.60 19.61 45.37
N GLN A 608 -33.75 20.26 45.40
CA GLN A 608 -34.78 20.22 44.37
C GLN A 608 -34.87 21.59 43.73
N ASP A 609 -33.89 21.97 42.90
CA ASP A 609 -33.97 23.17 42.04
C ASP A 609 -33.03 23.17 40.81
N GLY A 610 -32.38 22.03 40.50
CA GLY A 610 -31.52 21.86 39.31
C GLY A 610 -31.91 20.71 38.37
N LEU A 611 -33.09 20.12 38.56
CA LEU A 611 -33.48 18.87 37.88
C LEU A 611 -33.96 19.05 36.43
N ASP A 612 -34.46 20.22 36.05
CA ASP A 612 -35.10 20.43 34.74
C ASP A 612 -34.07 20.48 33.59
N ASN A 613 -32.96 21.20 33.76
CA ASN A 613 -31.88 21.25 32.75
C ASN A 613 -31.22 19.88 32.52
N SER A 614 -31.14 19.02 33.53
CA SER A 614 -30.52 17.69 33.39
C SER A 614 -31.37 16.71 32.58
N GLU A 615 -32.70 16.81 32.67
CA GLU A 615 -33.61 15.90 31.95
C GLU A 615 -33.80 16.33 30.49
N ASP A 616 -33.74 17.63 30.21
CA ASP A 616 -33.79 18.16 28.85
C ASP A 616 -32.48 17.88 28.08
N GLU A 617 -31.31 18.08 28.69
CA GLU A 617 -30.02 17.65 28.11
C GLU A 617 -29.98 16.12 27.85
N GLU A 618 -30.59 15.33 28.73
CA GLU A 618 -30.71 13.88 28.58
C GLU A 618 -31.64 13.46 27.42
N ARG A 619 -32.70 14.24 27.15
CA ARG A 619 -33.62 14.01 26.01
C ARG A 619 -32.99 14.44 24.70
N GLU A 620 -32.31 15.59 24.67
CA GLU A 620 -31.58 16.08 23.50
C GLU A 620 -30.48 15.11 23.06
N GLN A 621 -29.70 14.59 24.01
CA GLN A 621 -28.65 13.59 23.71
C GLN A 621 -29.24 12.23 23.27
N GLN A 622 -30.42 11.84 23.75
CA GLN A 622 -31.13 10.64 23.27
C GLN A 622 -31.65 10.83 21.85
N MET A 623 -32.23 11.99 21.55
CA MET A 623 -32.67 12.35 20.21
C MET A 623 -31.48 12.34 19.24
N ALA A 624 -30.36 12.95 19.63
CA ALA A 624 -29.13 12.92 18.84
C ALA A 624 -28.63 11.48 18.58
N SER A 625 -28.53 10.61 19.59
CA SER A 625 -28.07 9.22 19.38
C SER A 625 -29.00 8.41 18.47
N HIS A 626 -30.32 8.66 18.56
CA HIS A 626 -31.30 8.03 17.68
C HIS A 626 -31.20 8.56 16.25
N GLU A 627 -30.96 9.86 16.08
CA GLU A 627 -30.68 10.50 14.80
C GLU A 627 -29.42 9.93 14.14
N HIS A 628 -28.33 9.78 14.91
CA HIS A 628 -27.09 9.13 14.44
C HIS A 628 -27.31 7.66 14.05
N ALA A 629 -28.20 6.92 14.75
CA ALA A 629 -28.51 5.56 14.34
C ALA A 629 -29.30 5.53 13.02
N PHE A 630 -30.25 6.46 12.85
CA PHE A 630 -31.13 6.53 11.69
C PHE A 630 -30.40 6.98 10.42
N ALA A 631 -29.58 8.03 10.50
CA ALA A 631 -28.82 8.51 9.34
C ALA A 631 -27.75 7.49 8.90
N PHE A 632 -27.13 6.73 9.81
CA PHE A 632 -26.28 5.59 9.44
C PHE A 632 -27.07 4.51 8.69
N GLU A 633 -28.29 4.19 9.14
CA GLU A 633 -29.12 3.20 8.46
C GLU A 633 -29.50 3.65 7.04
N GLN A 634 -29.77 4.94 6.84
CA GLN A 634 -30.02 5.52 5.52
C GLN A 634 -28.78 5.47 4.62
N PHE A 635 -27.61 5.83 5.15
CA PHE A 635 -26.36 5.74 4.42
C PHE A 635 -26.07 4.30 3.99
N GLU A 636 -26.22 3.35 4.90
CA GLU A 636 -26.00 1.93 4.62
C GLU A 636 -27.00 1.38 3.58
N LYS A 637 -28.24 1.90 3.53
CA LYS A 637 -29.22 1.55 2.49
C LYS A 637 -28.74 1.92 1.08
N ARG A 638 -27.90 2.95 0.92
CA ARG A 638 -27.34 3.34 -0.40
C ARG A 638 -26.43 2.27 -1.00
N PHE A 639 -25.87 1.37 -0.18
CA PHE A 639 -25.03 0.24 -0.63
C PHE A 639 -25.83 -1.03 -0.93
N VAL A 640 -27.14 -1.07 -0.64
CA VAL A 640 -28.03 -2.23 -0.89
C VAL A 640 -28.46 -2.24 -2.36
N ASN A 641 -27.49 -2.38 -3.26
CA ASN A 641 -27.70 -2.46 -4.70
C ASN A 641 -26.99 -3.69 -5.26
N TYR A 642 -27.51 -4.24 -6.36
CA TYR A 642 -26.87 -5.37 -7.04
C TYR A 642 -25.47 -5.03 -7.55
N ASP A 643 -25.24 -3.77 -7.96
CA ASP A 643 -23.94 -3.31 -8.44
C ASP A 643 -22.82 -3.51 -7.41
N CYS A 644 -23.12 -3.30 -6.12
CA CYS A 644 -22.18 -3.53 -5.03
C CYS A 644 -21.80 -5.02 -4.90
N VAL A 645 -22.79 -5.91 -5.01
CA VAL A 645 -22.56 -7.36 -5.01
C VAL A 645 -21.79 -7.79 -6.24
N GLN A 646 -22.14 -7.25 -7.41
CA GLN A 646 -21.47 -7.54 -8.67
C GLN A 646 -19.99 -7.14 -8.63
N VAL A 647 -19.68 -5.92 -8.19
CA VAL A 647 -18.31 -5.42 -7.99
C VAL A 647 -17.52 -6.34 -7.07
N CYS A 648 -18.06 -6.68 -5.90
CA CYS A 648 -17.40 -7.60 -4.97
C CYS A 648 -17.19 -8.99 -5.58
N CYS A 649 -18.16 -9.51 -6.33
CA CYS A 649 -18.06 -10.79 -7.03
C CYS A 649 -16.99 -10.75 -8.13
N GLN A 650 -16.82 -9.64 -8.85
CA GLN A 650 -15.80 -9.51 -9.87
C GLN A 650 -14.38 -9.48 -9.30
N LEU A 651 -14.17 -8.84 -8.14
CA LEU A 651 -12.91 -8.98 -7.41
C LEU A 651 -12.71 -10.42 -6.95
N LEU A 652 -13.78 -11.03 -6.41
CA LEU A 652 -13.77 -12.41 -5.93
C LEU A 652 -13.55 -13.44 -7.04
N GLU A 653 -13.72 -13.12 -8.33
CA GLU A 653 -13.36 -14.03 -9.44
C GLU A 653 -11.89 -14.49 -9.35
N HIS A 654 -11.01 -13.64 -8.81
CA HIS A 654 -9.57 -13.86 -8.67
C HIS A 654 -9.18 -14.33 -7.25
N TYR A 655 -10.07 -15.05 -6.54
CA TYR A 655 -9.87 -15.52 -5.16
C TYR A 655 -8.60 -16.35 -4.91
N GLN A 656 -7.95 -16.87 -5.95
CA GLN A 656 -6.71 -17.66 -5.83
C GLN A 656 -5.48 -16.78 -5.56
N THR A 657 -5.46 -15.56 -6.10
CA THR A 657 -4.34 -14.61 -6.00
C THR A 657 -4.62 -13.46 -5.03
N LEU A 658 -5.87 -13.31 -4.59
CA LEU A 658 -6.31 -12.21 -3.75
C LEU A 658 -5.75 -12.32 -2.31
N GLU A 659 -5.38 -11.18 -1.73
CA GLU A 659 -4.91 -11.12 -0.36
C GLU A 659 -5.98 -11.47 0.68
N ALA A 660 -5.55 -11.94 1.85
CA ALA A 660 -6.44 -12.30 2.96
C ALA A 660 -7.27 -11.11 3.48
N ASP A 661 -6.72 -9.90 3.42
CA ASP A 661 -7.38 -8.69 3.92
C ASP A 661 -8.54 -8.27 3.00
N SER A 662 -8.34 -8.30 1.68
CA SER A 662 -9.39 -8.07 0.69
C SER A 662 -10.50 -9.12 0.78
N LEU A 663 -10.15 -10.39 0.98
CA LEU A 663 -11.13 -11.46 1.22
C LEU A 663 -11.97 -11.22 2.47
N HIS A 664 -11.35 -10.75 3.55
CA HIS A 664 -12.06 -10.37 4.77
C HIS A 664 -13.01 -9.19 4.53
N CYS A 665 -12.56 -8.15 3.81
CA CYS A 665 -13.37 -6.99 3.46
C CYS A 665 -14.63 -7.39 2.68
N ILE A 666 -14.46 -8.21 1.64
CA ILE A 666 -15.57 -8.74 0.83
C ILE A 666 -16.55 -9.53 1.71
N THR A 667 -16.04 -10.47 2.50
CA THR A 667 -16.88 -11.31 3.38
C THR A 667 -17.64 -10.47 4.40
N SER A 668 -17.03 -9.41 4.93
CA SER A 668 -17.66 -8.49 5.87
C SER A 668 -18.78 -7.67 5.22
N ILE A 669 -18.56 -7.14 4.01
CA ILE A 669 -19.59 -6.42 3.23
C ILE A 669 -20.75 -7.37 2.89
N PHE A 670 -20.44 -8.59 2.46
CA PHE A 670 -21.46 -9.60 2.17
C PHE A 670 -22.28 -9.99 3.39
N HIS A 671 -21.63 -10.26 4.52
CA HIS A 671 -22.32 -10.54 5.78
C HIS A 671 -23.20 -9.36 6.22
N ARG A 672 -22.73 -8.12 6.03
CA ARG A 672 -23.52 -6.90 6.32
C ARG A 672 -24.78 -6.82 5.46
N LEU A 673 -24.67 -6.98 4.14
CA LEU A 673 -25.82 -6.91 3.22
C LEU A 673 -26.83 -8.03 3.48
N MET A 674 -26.34 -9.24 3.72
CA MET A 674 -27.19 -10.41 3.86
C MET A 674 -27.82 -10.50 5.25
N VAL A 675 -27.02 -10.44 6.33
CA VAL A 675 -27.50 -10.66 7.70
C VAL A 675 -28.10 -9.41 8.31
N LYS A 676 -27.42 -8.26 8.22
CA LYS A 676 -27.90 -7.03 8.88
C LYS A 676 -29.06 -6.38 8.13
N LYS A 677 -28.98 -6.29 6.79
CA LYS A 677 -30.04 -5.67 5.97
C LYS A 677 -31.09 -6.63 5.45
N LYS A 678 -30.90 -7.95 5.60
CA LYS A 678 -31.83 -8.97 5.08
C LYS A 678 -32.08 -8.81 3.57
N ALA A 679 -31.12 -8.26 2.83
CA ALA A 679 -31.20 -8.07 1.38
C ALA A 679 -30.72 -9.33 0.63
N GLU A 680 -31.30 -10.48 1.01
CA GLU A 680 -30.85 -11.80 0.56
C GLU A 680 -31.01 -11.98 -0.96
N HIS A 681 -32.01 -11.29 -1.52
CA HIS A 681 -32.40 -11.37 -2.91
C HIS A 681 -31.34 -10.88 -3.91
N LEU A 682 -30.40 -10.05 -3.46
CA LEU A 682 -29.28 -9.57 -4.28
C LEU A 682 -28.27 -10.69 -4.61
N PHE A 683 -28.18 -11.72 -3.76
CA PHE A 683 -27.23 -12.83 -3.90
C PHE A 683 -27.76 -13.99 -4.74
N TRP A 684 -29.05 -14.02 -5.05
CA TRP A 684 -29.70 -15.13 -5.76
C TRP A 684 -29.61 -15.03 -7.28
N LYS A 685 -28.56 -14.39 -7.81
CA LYS A 685 -28.30 -14.34 -9.24
C LYS A 685 -27.36 -15.47 -9.65
N ILE A 686 -27.58 -16.04 -10.82
CA ILE A 686 -26.81 -17.20 -11.31
C ILE A 686 -25.30 -16.94 -11.35
N PRO A 687 -24.78 -15.79 -11.82
CA PRO A 687 -23.33 -15.55 -11.82
C PRO A 687 -22.71 -15.61 -10.42
N THR A 688 -23.42 -15.07 -9.43
CA THR A 688 -23.00 -15.10 -8.02
C THR A 688 -23.00 -16.53 -7.47
N LEU A 689 -24.05 -17.30 -7.76
CA LEU A 689 -24.17 -18.70 -7.31
C LEU A 689 -23.19 -19.64 -8.00
N GLU A 690 -22.89 -19.42 -9.28
CA GLU A 690 -21.86 -20.15 -10.02
C GLU A 690 -20.47 -19.90 -9.39
N LEU A 691 -20.14 -18.64 -9.13
CA LEU A 691 -18.88 -18.28 -8.48
C LEU A 691 -18.77 -18.92 -7.08
N PHE A 692 -19.84 -18.88 -6.30
CA PHE A 692 -19.90 -19.54 -4.99
C PHE A 692 -19.73 -21.05 -5.07
N ASN A 693 -20.34 -21.71 -6.06
CA ASN A 693 -20.16 -23.14 -6.29
C ASN A 693 -18.70 -23.46 -6.68
N ARG A 694 -18.10 -22.64 -7.55
CA ARG A 694 -16.70 -22.76 -7.95
C ARG A 694 -15.75 -22.66 -6.74
N ILE A 695 -15.98 -21.67 -5.87
CA ILE A 695 -15.21 -21.49 -4.64
C ILE A 695 -15.38 -22.70 -3.70
N LEU A 696 -16.62 -23.21 -3.53
CA LEU A 696 -16.87 -24.38 -2.68
C LEU A 696 -16.19 -25.66 -3.20
N GLN A 697 -16.15 -25.86 -4.51
CA GLN A 697 -15.45 -27.00 -5.13
C GLN A 697 -13.93 -26.91 -4.96
N ASP A 698 -13.39 -25.68 -4.96
CA ASP A 698 -11.97 -25.42 -4.76
C ASP A 698 -11.56 -25.36 -3.28
N ARG A 699 -12.47 -25.67 -2.35
CA ARG A 699 -12.19 -25.68 -0.90
C ARG A 699 -11.02 -26.56 -0.51
N THR A 700 -10.83 -27.68 -1.21
CA THR A 700 -9.69 -28.59 -0.97
C THR A 700 -8.38 -28.08 -1.57
N LYS A 701 -8.44 -27.12 -2.50
CA LYS A 701 -7.31 -26.64 -3.30
C LYS A 701 -6.65 -25.38 -2.75
N LEU A 702 -7.39 -24.55 -2.02
CA LEU A 702 -6.87 -23.30 -1.46
C LEU A 702 -6.18 -23.50 -0.10
N PRO A 703 -5.18 -22.68 0.24
CA PRO A 703 -4.55 -22.70 1.56
C PRO A 703 -5.60 -22.41 2.64
N LYS A 704 -5.49 -23.09 3.78
CA LYS A 704 -6.41 -22.90 4.92
C LYS A 704 -6.10 -21.56 5.61
N SER A 705 -6.74 -20.49 5.14
CA SER A 705 -6.74 -19.18 5.80
C SER A 705 -8.03 -18.98 6.62
N ALA A 706 -7.94 -18.23 7.72
CA ALA A 706 -9.10 -17.83 8.51
C ALA A 706 -10.11 -17.02 7.67
N ALA A 707 -9.63 -16.13 6.80
CA ALA A 707 -10.46 -15.34 5.89
C ALA A 707 -11.25 -16.24 4.93
N LEU A 708 -10.59 -17.22 4.32
CA LEU A 708 -11.23 -18.19 3.43
C LEU A 708 -12.23 -19.07 4.18
N THR A 709 -11.92 -19.46 5.42
CA THR A 709 -12.84 -20.23 6.27
C THR A 709 -14.12 -19.45 6.54
N ASN A 710 -14.02 -18.17 6.88
CA ASN A 710 -15.18 -17.29 7.08
C ASN A 710 -15.99 -17.13 5.78
N LEU A 711 -15.31 -17.00 4.63
CA LEU A 711 -15.97 -16.94 3.33
C LEU A 711 -16.74 -18.24 3.03
N TYR A 712 -16.15 -19.42 3.28
CA TYR A 712 -16.85 -20.70 3.08
C TYR A 712 -18.07 -20.83 3.98
N GLN A 713 -17.98 -20.40 5.25
CA GLN A 713 -19.11 -20.40 6.16
C GLN A 713 -20.22 -19.48 5.64
N PHE A 714 -19.87 -18.28 5.18
CA PHE A 714 -20.82 -17.35 4.58
C PHE A 714 -21.50 -17.93 3.33
N ILE A 715 -20.73 -18.49 2.38
CA ILE A 715 -21.29 -19.08 1.16
C ILE A 715 -22.21 -20.27 1.49
N THR A 716 -21.82 -21.12 2.45
CA THR A 716 -22.66 -22.23 2.92
C THR A 716 -23.96 -21.73 3.54
N PHE A 717 -23.92 -20.61 4.26
CA PHE A 717 -25.10 -19.99 4.84
C PHE A 717 -26.04 -19.42 3.75
N VAL A 718 -25.51 -18.69 2.76
CA VAL A 718 -26.28 -18.14 1.64
C VAL A 718 -26.96 -19.23 0.82
N THR A 719 -26.22 -20.29 0.47
CA THR A 719 -26.75 -21.42 -0.33
C THR A 719 -27.86 -22.16 0.42
N ARG A 720 -27.71 -22.41 1.72
CA ARG A 720 -28.79 -22.99 2.55
C ARG A 720 -30.03 -22.10 2.59
N GLN A 721 -29.85 -20.79 2.71
CA GLN A 721 -30.97 -19.85 2.72
C GLN A 721 -31.70 -19.80 1.38
N PHE A 722 -30.95 -19.86 0.27
CA PHE A 722 -31.51 -19.91 -1.08
C PHE A 722 -32.43 -21.13 -1.24
N PHE A 723 -31.97 -22.34 -0.93
CA PHE A 723 -32.80 -23.54 -1.05
C PHE A 723 -34.02 -23.50 -0.14
N LYS A 724 -33.87 -23.05 1.11
CA LYS A 724 -35.00 -22.88 2.04
C LYS A 724 -36.08 -21.93 1.49
N LYS A 725 -35.69 -20.87 0.78
CA LYS A 725 -36.64 -19.93 0.17
C LYS A 725 -37.16 -20.39 -1.19
N ALA A 726 -36.37 -21.13 -1.95
CA ALA A 726 -36.80 -21.75 -3.19
C ALA A 726 -37.87 -22.82 -2.94
N ASP A 727 -37.78 -23.56 -1.82
CA ASP A 727 -38.81 -24.50 -1.37
C ASP A 727 -40.14 -23.79 -1.05
N ALA A 728 -40.07 -22.59 -0.46
CA ALA A 728 -41.24 -21.78 -0.15
C ALA A 728 -41.82 -21.03 -1.37
N TYR A 729 -40.96 -20.65 -2.32
CA TYR A 729 -41.33 -19.89 -3.53
C TYR A 729 -40.58 -20.43 -4.77
N PRO A 730 -41.15 -21.41 -5.49
CA PRO A 730 -40.51 -22.04 -6.64
C PRO A 730 -40.22 -21.12 -7.83
N LEU A 731 -40.94 -19.99 -7.97
CA LEU A 731 -40.66 -19.00 -9.02
C LEU A 731 -39.30 -18.32 -8.84
N LEU A 732 -38.68 -18.43 -7.66
CA LEU A 732 -37.33 -17.94 -7.41
C LEU A 732 -36.32 -18.52 -8.41
N PHE A 733 -36.47 -19.79 -8.80
CA PHE A 733 -35.59 -20.42 -9.78
C PHE A 733 -35.59 -19.69 -11.13
N VAL A 734 -36.75 -19.16 -11.55
CA VAL A 734 -36.87 -18.40 -12.80
C VAL A 734 -36.33 -16.97 -12.63
N GLU A 735 -36.62 -16.32 -11.50
CA GLU A 735 -36.15 -14.97 -11.20
C GLU A 735 -34.61 -14.88 -11.10
N THR A 736 -33.93 -15.97 -10.78
CA THR A 736 -32.45 -16.03 -10.76
C THR A 736 -31.81 -15.74 -12.12
N PHE A 737 -32.53 -15.99 -13.23
CA PHE A 737 -32.03 -15.79 -14.60
C PHE A 737 -32.12 -14.33 -15.07
N PHE A 738 -33.00 -13.52 -14.49
CA PHE A 738 -33.29 -12.17 -14.98
C PHE A 738 -32.65 -11.08 -14.11
N LYS A 739 -32.31 -9.94 -14.72
CA LYS A 739 -31.85 -8.72 -14.01
C LYS A 739 -32.97 -7.95 -13.30
N VAL A 740 -34.17 -8.54 -13.20
CA VAL A 740 -35.32 -7.91 -12.55
C VAL A 740 -35.03 -7.84 -11.04
N GLU A 741 -35.36 -6.70 -10.42
CA GLU A 741 -35.48 -6.59 -8.96
C GLU A 741 -36.54 -7.62 -8.53
N PRO A 742 -36.18 -8.67 -7.77
CA PRO A 742 -37.17 -9.65 -7.37
C PRO A 742 -38.24 -8.94 -6.56
N CYS A 743 -39.49 -9.09 -6.99
CA CYS A 743 -40.65 -8.56 -6.30
C CYS A 743 -40.51 -8.90 -4.82
N ARG A 744 -40.67 -7.89 -3.94
CA ARG A 744 -40.66 -8.07 -2.48
C ARG A 744 -41.48 -9.32 -2.16
N LEU A 745 -40.80 -10.39 -1.73
CA LEU A 745 -41.47 -11.60 -1.28
C LEU A 745 -42.55 -11.17 -0.28
N PRO A 746 -43.84 -11.49 -0.51
CA PRO A 746 -44.87 -11.20 0.46
C PRO A 746 -44.44 -11.84 1.78
N THR A 747 -44.35 -11.03 2.84
CA THR A 747 -44.21 -11.59 4.19
C THR A 747 -45.33 -12.63 4.37
N PRO A 748 -45.04 -13.81 4.93
CA PRO A 748 -46.05 -14.85 5.07
C PRO A 748 -47.24 -14.26 5.82
N VAL A 749 -48.39 -14.21 5.15
CA VAL A 749 -49.66 -13.83 5.78
C VAL A 749 -49.86 -14.81 6.92
N VAL A 750 -49.76 -14.30 8.14
CA VAL A 750 -50.24 -15.02 9.33
C VAL A 750 -51.69 -15.34 9.04
N LYS A 751 -52.01 -16.62 8.80
CA LYS A 751 -53.39 -17.07 8.67
C LYS A 751 -54.12 -16.59 9.93
N PRO A 752 -55.20 -15.81 9.82
CA PRO A 752 -56.02 -15.52 10.99
C PRO A 752 -56.52 -16.86 11.51
N SER A 753 -56.22 -17.14 12.78
CA SER A 753 -56.82 -18.24 13.52
C SER A 753 -58.32 -18.03 13.51
N LEU A 754 -59.04 -18.85 12.74
CA LEU A 754 -60.47 -19.03 12.90
C LEU A 754 -60.70 -19.70 14.26
N THR A 755 -60.86 -18.89 15.30
CA THR A 755 -61.54 -19.31 16.52
C THR A 755 -63.02 -19.44 16.17
N TYR A 756 -63.49 -20.68 16.12
CA TYR A 756 -64.91 -21.01 16.13
C TYR A 756 -65.46 -20.56 17.49
N ASP A 757 -66.30 -19.51 17.49
CA ASP A 757 -67.17 -19.20 18.62
C ASP A 757 -68.41 -20.09 18.54
N ASP A 758 -68.33 -21.25 19.20
CA ASP A 758 -69.50 -21.99 19.66
C ASP A 758 -70.12 -21.21 20.83
N ASN A 759 -71.17 -20.43 20.56
CA ASN A 759 -72.23 -20.11 21.52
C ASN A 759 -73.29 -19.23 20.86
N THR A 760 -74.38 -19.84 20.36
CA THR A 760 -75.74 -19.26 20.39
C THR A 760 -76.73 -20.27 19.81
N LEU A 761 -77.14 -21.25 20.62
CA LEU A 761 -78.39 -21.98 20.46
C LEU A 761 -78.93 -22.26 21.88
N ASN A 762 -80.16 -21.77 22.12
CA ASN A 762 -81.00 -21.72 23.34
C ASN A 762 -81.19 -20.25 23.75
N SER A 763 -82.34 -19.59 23.59
CA SER A 763 -83.73 -20.04 23.56
C SER A 763 -84.63 -18.87 23.12
N THR A 764 -85.69 -19.18 22.36
CA THR A 764 -86.96 -18.43 22.15
C THR A 764 -86.92 -16.99 21.67
#